data_AF-A0A7R9LDN2-F1
#
_entry.id   AF-A0A7R9LDN2-F1
#
_cell.length_a   1.000
_cell.length_b   1.000
_cell.length_c   1.000
_cell.angle_alpha   90.00
_cell.angle_beta   90.00
_cell.angle_gamma   90.00
#
_symmetry.space_group_name_H-M   'P 1'
#
loop_
_entity.id
_entity.type
_entity.pdbx_description
1 polymer ?
#
loop_
_entity_poly.entity_id
_entity_poly.type
_entity_poly.pdbx_seq_one_letter_code
_entity_poly.pdbx_strand_id
1 'polypeptide(L)'
;QRLSTNTSNPSSTNVLDFSQSLIANIQSNGLRGYVLFVENNGITSIRANILGANDKRYDWKVYGSTAGMSGDNSCPQMSPSALSLDLTAVLGPIEIGRENVFTAKFKSISGENTLIGRTLMLRNVENGSVSCAMILPFGSKKTFEVKFHSPIEGSIYLIQCNNITGLVSSLSYSNQIRKSSANKWTLMVGSHSDDNESARNNHENSKCQSFLGRPFLKDMLIPGTINIGSDPYTTDGKTFKSIDNVLPLDIVPVIYLIIYSDENSGNILSCAPIRRLHTRIASAKFNYPMLKGSVELSQETPLDPTIVDINIELFRTAYSYGIDELPKIVRTKEMSNKDCPNINSIIFNPRNIDPDSVPAEGQGTTDQYAIGDLSGKYGNLADKSSVMVGSHSDDNESARNNHENSKCQSFLGRPFLKDMLIPGTINIGSDPYTTDGKTFKSIDNVLPLDIVPVIYLIIYSDENSGNILSCAPIRRIHTRIASAKFNYPMLKGSVELSQETPLDPTIVDINIELFRTAYSYGIDELPKIVRTKEMSNKDCPNINSIIFNPRNIDPDSVPAEGQGTTDQYAIGDLSGKYGNLADKSSEVVTLTDFNLPLFGRDSVIGRALVFYSPEGTTIGCSNIELKDVNMTTAFATFDHPIQGQFIFRQPTDNCSSDTYVYIEISKPGDDNAAKTSNHSWRLHVNQISPGNMNWSTSECKSAGDPFNPYNISSDCVYERDCTQYTPFRCQLGDMASKLGFIDIPPYKVSEEGELDIGKYFFTDTFLPLCGQNIVNNQELSSTRLSCANIIEYKPRLRTRT
;
A
#
# COMPACT_ATOMS: atom_id res chain seq x y z
N GLN A 1 12.02 -48.79 -7.26
CA GLN A 1 10.55 -49.00 -7.15
C GLN A 1 10.08 -48.10 -6.01
N ARG A 2 9.71 -46.85 -6.31
CA ARG A 2 8.32 -46.38 -6.57
C ARG A 2 7.36 -46.76 -5.45
N LEU A 3 6.88 -45.76 -4.72
CA LEU A 3 5.45 -45.46 -4.59
C LEU A 3 5.30 -43.98 -4.22
N SER A 4 5.02 -43.20 -5.27
CA SER A 4 4.47 -41.85 -5.23
C SER A 4 2.96 -41.94 -5.07
N THR A 5 2.37 -41.22 -4.13
CA THR A 5 0.93 -40.96 -4.10
C THR A 5 0.69 -39.46 -4.03
N ASN A 6 -0.02 -38.98 -5.05
CA ASN A 6 -0.53 -37.62 -5.23
C ASN A 6 -1.27 -37.10 -3.99
N THR A 7 -0.95 -35.88 -3.58
CA THR A 7 -1.91 -34.98 -2.94
C THR A 7 -1.98 -33.71 -3.79
N SER A 8 -3.14 -33.55 -4.43
CA SER A 8 -3.58 -32.34 -5.09
C SER A 8 -3.57 -31.16 -4.13
N ASN A 9 -2.74 -30.15 -4.41
CA ASN A 9 -2.90 -28.80 -3.86
C ASN A 9 -4.16 -28.16 -4.47
N PRO A 10 -5.16 -27.74 -3.69
CA PRO A 10 -6.19 -26.84 -4.17
C PRO A 10 -5.73 -25.39 -4.05
N SER A 11 -6.12 -24.60 -5.06
CA SER A 11 -6.16 -23.14 -5.13
C SER A 11 -4.83 -22.40 -4.95
N SER A 12 -4.19 -22.17 -6.10
CA SER A 12 -3.43 -20.95 -6.38
C SER A 12 -4.20 -19.72 -5.88
N THR A 13 -3.66 -19.05 -4.87
CA THR A 13 -3.96 -17.65 -4.60
C THR A 13 -3.67 -16.85 -5.86
N ASN A 14 -4.65 -16.09 -6.34
CA ASN A 14 -4.47 -15.17 -7.45
C ASN A 14 -3.46 -14.09 -7.03
N VAL A 15 -2.18 -14.32 -7.32
CA VAL A 15 -1.19 -13.26 -7.43
C VAL A 15 -1.72 -12.34 -8.51
N LEU A 16 -2.00 -11.07 -8.18
CA LEU A 16 -2.30 -10.05 -9.18
C LEU A 16 -1.07 -9.92 -10.09
N ASP A 17 -1.16 -10.51 -11.27
CA ASP A 17 -0.10 -10.46 -12.27
C ASP A 17 -0.14 -9.09 -12.98
N PHE A 18 0.77 -8.19 -12.60
CA PHE A 18 0.94 -6.89 -13.26
C PHE A 18 1.57 -7.01 -14.65
N SER A 19 1.86 -8.22 -15.16
CA SER A 19 2.26 -8.41 -16.56
C SER A 19 1.25 -7.82 -17.55
N GLN A 20 -0.01 -7.66 -17.13
CA GLN A 20 -1.08 -7.02 -17.88
C GLN A 20 -1.41 -5.62 -17.35
N SER A 21 -0.41 -4.74 -17.26
CA SER A 21 -0.64 -3.34 -16.89
C SER A 21 0.19 -2.31 -17.66
N LEU A 22 -0.41 -1.14 -17.89
CA LEU A 22 0.19 0.03 -18.54
C LEU A 22 0.13 1.24 -17.61
N ILE A 23 1.11 2.12 -17.71
CA ILE A 23 1.22 3.32 -16.89
C ILE A 23 1.52 4.55 -17.75
N ALA A 24 0.92 5.68 -17.39
CA ALA A 24 1.25 7.00 -17.92
C ALA A 24 1.68 7.90 -16.76
N ASN A 25 2.95 8.31 -16.76
CA ASN A 25 3.52 9.17 -15.71
C ASN A 25 3.38 10.65 -16.08
N ILE A 26 2.67 11.40 -15.24
CA ILE A 26 2.32 12.80 -15.46
C ILE A 26 3.21 13.67 -14.57
N GLN A 27 3.94 14.61 -15.18
CA GLN A 27 4.90 15.50 -14.49
C GLN A 27 5.03 16.84 -15.26
N SER A 28 3.92 17.48 -15.62
CA SER A 28 3.95 18.76 -16.35
C SER A 28 2.78 19.69 -16.06
N ASN A 29 2.99 20.99 -16.28
CA ASN A 29 1.98 22.05 -16.09
C ASN A 29 1.31 22.01 -14.70
N GLY A 30 2.11 21.78 -13.66
CA GLY A 30 1.62 21.74 -12.28
C GLY A 30 0.87 20.47 -11.89
N LEU A 31 0.72 19.49 -12.80
CA LEU A 31 0.20 18.15 -12.48
C LEU A 31 1.32 17.13 -12.29
N ARG A 32 1.26 16.38 -11.19
CA ARG A 32 2.14 15.25 -10.89
C ARG A 32 1.34 14.01 -10.53
N GLY A 33 1.76 12.83 -10.97
CA GLY A 33 1.11 11.57 -10.64
C GLY A 33 1.13 10.56 -11.77
N TYR A 34 0.16 9.66 -11.81
CA TYR A 34 0.08 8.62 -12.83
C TYR A 34 -1.36 8.21 -13.15
N VAL A 35 -1.51 7.56 -14.30
CA VAL A 35 -2.71 6.79 -14.65
C VAL A 35 -2.29 5.36 -14.98
N LEU A 36 -2.77 4.40 -14.19
CA LEU A 36 -2.52 2.98 -14.31
C LEU A 36 -3.73 2.28 -14.96
N PHE A 37 -3.48 1.49 -15.98
CA PHE A 37 -4.46 0.66 -16.67
C PHE A 37 -4.11 -0.81 -16.41
N VAL A 38 -5.04 -1.57 -15.84
CA VAL A 38 -4.88 -3.00 -15.57
C VAL A 38 -5.93 -3.75 -16.38
N GLU A 39 -5.51 -4.61 -17.30
CA GLU A 39 -6.44 -5.43 -18.09
C GLU A 39 -6.67 -6.77 -17.39
N ASN A 40 -7.94 -7.18 -17.27
CA ASN A 40 -8.31 -8.52 -16.85
C ASN A 40 -9.51 -8.99 -17.69
N ASN A 41 -9.34 -10.04 -18.48
CA ASN A 41 -10.39 -10.65 -19.32
C ASN A 41 -11.16 -9.65 -20.22
N GLY A 42 -10.45 -8.67 -20.79
CA GLY A 42 -11.04 -7.65 -21.68
C GLY A 42 -11.83 -6.54 -20.96
N ILE A 43 -11.72 -6.47 -19.63
CA ILE A 43 -12.13 -5.34 -18.81
C ILE A 43 -10.86 -4.63 -18.35
N THR A 44 -10.81 -3.31 -18.51
CA THR A 44 -9.71 -2.48 -18.02
C THR A 44 -10.15 -1.73 -16.76
N SER A 45 -9.47 -2.01 -15.66
CA SER A 45 -9.53 -1.20 -14.44
C SER A 45 -8.54 -0.05 -14.58
N ILE A 46 -8.97 1.18 -14.30
CA ILE A 46 -8.14 2.38 -14.44
C ILE A 46 -8.04 3.06 -13.08
N ARG A 47 -6.83 3.26 -12.60
CA ARG A 47 -6.54 4.02 -11.38
C ARG A 47 -5.77 5.28 -11.76
N ALA A 48 -6.38 6.44 -11.57
CA ALA A 48 -5.73 7.73 -11.78
C ALA A 48 -5.46 8.39 -10.43
N ASN A 49 -4.18 8.66 -10.18
CA ASN A 49 -3.73 9.38 -9.00
C ASN A 49 -2.91 10.58 -9.45
N ILE A 50 -3.56 11.74 -9.48
CA ILE A 50 -2.98 12.98 -9.98
C ILE A 50 -3.18 14.04 -8.92
N LEU A 51 -2.11 14.76 -8.65
CA LEU A 51 -1.99 15.82 -7.65
C LEU A 51 -1.47 17.09 -8.32
N GLY A 52 -1.79 18.24 -7.74
CA GLY A 52 -1.30 19.55 -8.20
C GLY A 52 -2.31 20.32 -9.05
N ALA A 53 -2.08 21.63 -9.19
CA ALA A 53 -3.00 22.67 -9.69
C ALA A 53 -4.15 23.06 -8.74
N ASN A 54 -4.58 24.33 -8.81
CA ASN A 54 -5.69 24.88 -8.01
C ASN A 54 -7.08 24.44 -8.51
N ASP A 55 -7.15 23.97 -9.75
CA ASP A 55 -8.38 23.64 -10.45
C ASP A 55 -8.67 22.15 -10.33
N LYS A 56 -9.95 21.80 -10.19
CA LYS A 56 -10.32 20.44 -9.77
C LYS A 56 -10.61 19.48 -10.90
N ARG A 57 -10.77 19.91 -12.17
CA ARG A 57 -11.40 19.08 -13.22
C ARG A 57 -10.65 19.05 -14.55
N TYR A 58 -10.42 17.84 -15.06
CA TYR A 58 -9.66 17.59 -16.28
C TYR A 58 -10.35 16.63 -17.24
N ASP A 59 -10.39 17.01 -18.51
CA ASP A 59 -10.72 16.10 -19.61
C ASP A 59 -9.51 15.24 -19.95
N TRP A 60 -9.74 13.98 -20.31
CA TRP A 60 -8.68 13.02 -20.55
C TRP A 60 -8.97 12.19 -21.81
N LYS A 61 -8.00 12.19 -22.72
CA LYS A 61 -8.12 11.57 -24.05
C LYS A 61 -6.83 10.89 -24.43
N VAL A 62 -6.93 9.81 -25.19
CA VAL A 62 -5.79 9.07 -25.72
C VAL A 62 -5.65 9.32 -27.22
N TYR A 63 -4.47 9.76 -27.63
CA TYR A 63 -4.11 10.05 -29.01
C TYR A 63 -3.08 9.05 -29.55
N GLY A 64 -3.19 8.72 -30.83
CA GLY A 64 -2.26 7.82 -31.53
C GLY A 64 -0.90 8.43 -31.89
N SER A 65 -0.65 9.70 -31.54
CA SER A 65 0.64 10.39 -31.77
C SER A 65 1.45 10.44 -30.48
N THR A 66 2.77 10.56 -30.58
CA THR A 66 3.70 10.47 -29.45
C THR A 66 4.12 11.83 -28.91
N ALA A 67 3.88 12.05 -27.62
CA ALA A 67 4.55 13.07 -26.83
C ALA A 67 5.99 12.64 -26.51
N GLY A 68 6.94 13.59 -26.49
CA GLY A 68 8.24 13.37 -25.84
C GLY A 68 9.45 12.96 -26.70
N MET A 69 9.31 12.66 -28.00
CA MET A 69 10.49 12.31 -28.83
C MET A 69 11.37 13.49 -29.26
N SER A 70 10.89 14.73 -29.10
CA SER A 70 11.56 15.94 -29.59
C SER A 70 12.42 16.67 -28.56
N GLY A 71 12.57 16.15 -27.33
CA GLY A 71 13.29 16.84 -26.24
C GLY A 71 12.58 18.08 -25.68
N ASP A 72 11.47 18.48 -26.30
CA ASP A 72 10.53 19.47 -25.81
C ASP A 72 9.45 18.77 -24.98
N ASN A 73 9.28 19.21 -23.72
CA ASN A 73 8.26 18.68 -22.81
C ASN A 73 6.86 19.23 -23.12
N SER A 74 6.71 20.04 -24.18
CA SER A 74 5.42 20.54 -24.61
C SER A 74 4.55 19.42 -25.20
N CYS A 75 3.26 19.47 -24.88
CA CYS A 75 2.30 18.53 -25.44
C CYS A 75 2.10 18.82 -26.93
N PRO A 76 2.24 17.81 -27.83
CA PRO A 76 2.09 18.04 -29.25
C PRO A 76 0.70 18.61 -29.57
N GLN A 77 0.62 19.52 -30.54
CA GLN A 77 -0.67 19.91 -31.11
C GLN A 77 -1.25 18.70 -31.86
N MET A 78 -2.28 18.08 -31.27
CA MET A 78 -2.88 16.85 -31.79
C MET A 78 -4.01 17.18 -32.77
N SER A 79 -3.96 16.61 -33.97
CA SER A 79 -5.09 16.64 -34.90
C SER A 79 -6.27 15.85 -34.32
N PRO A 80 -7.53 16.30 -34.52
CA PRO A 80 -8.72 15.52 -34.18
C PRO A 80 -8.74 14.12 -34.82
N SER A 81 -8.14 13.97 -36.01
CA SER A 81 -8.04 12.68 -36.71
C SER A 81 -7.13 11.65 -36.02
N ALA A 82 -6.32 12.08 -35.04
CA ALA A 82 -5.44 11.22 -34.27
C ALA A 82 -6.04 10.78 -32.92
N LEU A 83 -7.27 11.21 -32.61
CA LEU A 83 -7.98 10.79 -31.41
C LEU A 83 -8.30 9.29 -31.49
N SER A 84 -7.80 8.52 -30.52
CA SER A 84 -8.04 7.09 -30.44
C SER A 84 -9.18 6.74 -29.50
N LEU A 85 -9.20 7.37 -28.33
CA LEU A 85 -10.16 7.07 -27.27
C LEU A 85 -10.43 8.34 -26.47
N ASP A 86 -11.71 8.68 -26.31
CA ASP A 86 -12.16 9.76 -25.45
C ASP A 86 -12.59 9.16 -24.12
N LEU A 87 -11.70 9.18 -23.12
CA LEU A 87 -11.97 8.60 -21.80
C LEU A 87 -12.97 9.46 -21.03
N THR A 88 -12.97 10.79 -21.21
CA THR A 88 -14.00 11.66 -20.63
C THR A 88 -15.39 11.23 -21.08
N ALA A 89 -15.59 10.96 -22.37
CA ALA A 89 -16.89 10.57 -22.88
C ALA A 89 -17.41 9.24 -22.30
N VAL A 90 -16.50 8.33 -21.92
CA VAL A 90 -16.84 6.99 -21.42
C VAL A 90 -16.97 6.96 -19.89
N LEU A 91 -16.10 7.68 -19.18
CA LEU A 91 -15.90 7.55 -17.74
C LEU A 91 -16.17 8.83 -16.95
N GLY A 92 -16.43 9.95 -17.64
CA GLY A 92 -16.46 11.28 -17.05
C GLY A 92 -15.05 11.88 -16.89
N PRO A 93 -14.97 13.16 -16.51
CA PRO A 93 -13.69 13.85 -16.29
C PRO A 93 -13.01 13.39 -15.00
N ILE A 94 -11.70 13.59 -14.90
CA ILE A 94 -10.93 13.32 -13.69
C ILE A 94 -11.04 14.49 -12.71
N GLU A 95 -11.20 14.17 -11.43
CA GLU A 95 -11.12 15.15 -10.33
C GLU A 95 -9.79 15.05 -9.56
N ILE A 96 -9.07 16.16 -9.45
CA ILE A 96 -7.76 16.20 -8.79
C ILE A 96 -7.92 16.22 -7.26
N GLY A 97 -7.03 15.52 -6.55
CA GLY A 97 -6.98 15.50 -5.08
C GLY A 97 -7.86 14.42 -4.41
N ARG A 98 -8.42 13.49 -5.19
CA ARG A 98 -9.07 12.27 -4.71
C ARG A 98 -8.57 11.08 -5.52
N GLU A 99 -8.69 9.88 -4.97
CA GLU A 99 -8.39 8.67 -5.71
C GLU A 99 -9.51 8.42 -6.75
N ASN A 100 -9.13 8.35 -8.02
CA ASN A 100 -10.07 8.10 -9.11
C ASN A 100 -9.91 6.66 -9.57
N VAL A 101 -10.94 5.84 -9.35
CA VAL A 101 -10.98 4.44 -9.79
C VAL A 101 -12.14 4.25 -10.75
N PHE A 102 -11.83 3.75 -11.94
CA PHE A 102 -12.80 3.50 -13.00
C PHE A 102 -12.68 2.07 -13.51
N THR A 103 -13.74 1.59 -14.15
CA THR A 103 -13.74 0.31 -14.86
C THR A 103 -14.43 0.48 -16.21
N ALA A 104 -13.80 0.02 -17.28
CA ALA A 104 -14.34 0.13 -18.64
C ALA A 104 -14.11 -1.16 -19.43
N LYS A 105 -15.02 -1.44 -20.37
CA LYS A 105 -14.95 -2.64 -21.21
C LYS A 105 -14.20 -2.35 -22.52
N PHE A 106 -12.88 -2.43 -22.47
CA PHE A 106 -12.01 -2.46 -23.65
C PHE A 106 -10.72 -3.23 -23.33
N LYS A 107 -9.96 -3.58 -24.37
CA LYS A 107 -8.63 -4.17 -24.21
C LYS A 107 -7.60 -3.05 -24.24
N SER A 108 -6.94 -2.78 -23.11
CA SER A 108 -5.93 -1.72 -23.01
C SER A 108 -4.57 -2.17 -23.53
N ILE A 109 -4.31 -3.48 -23.57
CA ILE A 109 -2.97 -4.04 -23.81
C ILE A 109 -2.87 -4.72 -25.16
N SER A 110 -3.91 -5.43 -25.60
CA SER A 110 -3.89 -6.25 -26.84
C SER A 110 -4.88 -5.78 -27.91
N GLY A 111 -4.55 -6.05 -29.18
CA GLY A 111 -5.36 -5.69 -30.36
C GLY A 111 -5.09 -4.28 -30.91
N GLU A 112 -5.83 -3.89 -31.96
CA GLU A 112 -5.62 -2.62 -32.68
C GLU A 112 -5.82 -1.37 -31.79
N ASN A 113 -6.58 -1.51 -30.70
CA ASN A 113 -6.90 -0.44 -29.75
C ASN A 113 -5.99 -0.42 -28.51
N THR A 114 -4.88 -1.19 -28.51
CA THR A 114 -3.90 -1.12 -27.41
C THR A 114 -3.47 0.31 -27.12
N LEU A 115 -3.22 0.63 -25.85
CA LEU A 115 -2.78 1.94 -25.41
C LEU A 115 -1.25 2.08 -25.34
N ILE A 116 -0.48 0.99 -25.43
CA ILE A 116 0.99 1.01 -25.38
C ILE A 116 1.52 2.05 -26.38
N GLY A 117 2.49 2.89 -26.02
CA GLY A 117 3.11 3.88 -26.90
C GLY A 117 2.22 5.07 -27.32
N ARG A 118 0.93 5.08 -26.95
CA ARG A 118 0.02 6.21 -27.20
C ARG A 118 0.22 7.33 -26.19
N THR A 119 -0.28 8.52 -26.50
CA THR A 119 -0.23 9.66 -25.58
C THR A 119 -1.54 9.83 -24.86
N LEU A 120 -1.50 9.76 -23.53
CA LEU A 120 -2.55 10.27 -22.67
C LEU A 120 -2.43 11.80 -22.57
N MET A 121 -3.51 12.52 -22.79
CA MET A 121 -3.57 13.98 -22.71
C MET A 121 -4.66 14.39 -21.73
N LEU A 122 -4.28 15.20 -20.75
CA LEU A 122 -5.15 15.84 -19.77
C LEU A 122 -5.31 17.31 -20.13
N ARG A 123 -6.54 17.78 -20.28
CA ARG A 123 -6.86 19.19 -20.54
C ARG A 123 -7.70 19.73 -19.41
N ASN A 124 -7.23 20.79 -18.77
CA ASN A 124 -7.99 21.51 -17.76
C ASN A 124 -9.24 22.12 -18.38
N VAL A 125 -10.40 21.90 -17.75
CA VAL A 125 -11.69 22.34 -18.27
C VAL A 125 -11.89 23.86 -18.11
N GLU A 126 -11.26 24.47 -17.11
CA GLU A 126 -11.44 25.88 -16.74
C GLU A 126 -10.48 26.79 -17.50
N ASN A 127 -9.18 26.47 -17.50
CA ASN A 127 -8.12 27.32 -18.06
C ASN A 127 -7.52 26.78 -19.38
N GLY A 128 -7.89 25.56 -19.79
CA GLY A 128 -7.44 24.97 -21.04
C GLY A 128 -5.99 24.47 -21.08
N SER A 129 -5.25 24.54 -19.97
CA SER A 129 -3.88 24.00 -19.84
C SER A 129 -3.86 22.49 -20.13
N VAL A 130 -2.76 22.02 -20.71
CA VAL A 130 -2.64 20.63 -21.18
C VAL A 130 -1.42 19.95 -20.60
N SER A 131 -1.60 18.81 -19.94
CA SER A 131 -0.53 17.90 -19.56
C SER A 131 -0.65 16.60 -20.36
N CYS A 132 0.45 15.91 -20.61
CA CYS A 132 0.45 14.71 -21.42
C CYS A 132 1.59 13.77 -21.02
N ALA A 133 1.38 12.49 -21.27
CA ALA A 133 2.31 11.42 -20.95
C ALA A 133 2.20 10.28 -21.98
N MET A 134 3.32 9.63 -22.28
CA MET A 134 3.30 8.39 -23.05
C MET A 134 2.83 7.25 -22.14
N ILE A 135 1.95 6.40 -22.67
CA ILE A 135 1.47 5.19 -21.99
C ILE A 135 2.45 4.06 -22.30
N LEU A 136 3.10 3.50 -21.28
CA LEU A 136 4.11 2.44 -21.42
C LEU A 136 3.73 1.21 -20.59
N PRO A 137 4.26 0.01 -20.91
CA PRO A 137 4.12 -1.14 -20.02
C PRO A 137 4.70 -0.85 -18.64
N PHE A 138 3.96 -1.20 -17.58
CA PHE A 138 4.42 -1.04 -16.21
C PHE A 138 5.42 -2.12 -15.80
N GLY A 139 5.23 -3.36 -16.28
CA GLY A 139 6.12 -4.49 -16.03
C GLY A 139 7.38 -4.49 -16.91
N SER A 140 8.15 -5.58 -16.83
CA SER A 140 9.38 -5.75 -17.62
C SER A 140 9.10 -5.65 -19.12
N LYS A 141 9.86 -4.77 -19.79
CA LYS A 141 9.81 -4.56 -21.24
C LYS A 141 11.20 -4.68 -21.86
N LYS A 142 11.24 -4.98 -23.15
CA LYS A 142 12.46 -4.90 -23.96
C LYS A 142 12.22 -3.90 -25.09
N THR A 143 13.01 -2.84 -25.10
CA THR A 143 12.91 -1.83 -26.15
C THR A 143 14.06 -1.96 -27.13
N PHE A 144 13.74 -1.87 -28.41
CA PHE A 144 14.69 -1.90 -29.50
C PHE A 144 14.56 -0.63 -30.33
N GLU A 145 15.68 -0.12 -30.83
CA GLU A 145 15.75 1.06 -31.68
C GLU A 145 16.19 0.67 -33.09
N VAL A 146 15.57 1.30 -34.08
CA VAL A 146 16.00 1.34 -35.48
C VAL A 146 16.23 2.80 -35.83
N LYS A 147 17.45 3.15 -36.23
CA LYS A 147 17.82 4.53 -36.52
C LYS A 147 18.11 4.71 -38.00
N PHE A 148 17.49 5.72 -38.61
CA PHE A 148 17.65 6.09 -40.01
C PHE A 148 18.40 7.41 -40.13
N HIS A 149 19.22 7.53 -41.18
CA HIS A 149 20.09 8.69 -41.42
C HIS A 149 19.87 9.38 -42.77
N SER A 150 19.54 8.63 -43.84
CA SER A 150 19.24 9.15 -45.17
C SER A 150 18.59 8.07 -46.06
N PRO A 151 17.72 8.40 -47.03
CA PRO A 151 17.07 9.70 -47.27
C PRO A 151 15.95 10.03 -46.26
N ILE A 152 15.77 9.15 -45.27
CA ILE A 152 14.87 9.32 -44.14
C ILE A 152 15.76 9.48 -42.91
N GLU A 153 15.40 10.41 -42.03
CA GLU A 153 16.03 10.60 -40.73
C GLU A 153 15.03 10.30 -39.61
N GLY A 154 15.55 9.88 -38.46
CA GLY A 154 14.74 9.62 -37.26
C GLY A 154 14.88 8.19 -36.74
N SER A 155 14.03 7.85 -35.77
CA SER A 155 14.09 6.55 -35.09
C SER A 155 12.72 5.87 -35.04
N ILE A 156 12.76 4.54 -35.04
CA ILE A 156 11.64 3.67 -34.70
C ILE A 156 12.02 2.91 -33.42
N TYR A 157 11.12 2.89 -32.45
CA TYR A 157 11.23 2.12 -31.23
C TYR A 157 10.21 0.97 -31.25
N LEU A 158 10.69 -0.24 -30.98
CA LEU A 158 9.88 -1.45 -30.82
C LEU A 158 9.90 -1.83 -29.34
N ILE A 159 8.75 -1.81 -28.69
CA ILE A 159 8.59 -2.09 -27.26
C ILE A 159 7.91 -3.45 -27.14
N GLN A 160 8.66 -4.48 -26.72
CA GLN A 160 8.12 -5.81 -26.49
C GLN A 160 7.80 -6.02 -25.02
N CYS A 161 6.55 -6.36 -24.74
CA CYS A 161 6.08 -6.79 -23.43
C CYS A 161 5.17 -8.01 -23.64
N ASN A 162 5.50 -9.13 -23.00
CA ASN A 162 4.85 -10.42 -23.23
C ASN A 162 4.82 -10.80 -24.74
N ASN A 163 3.63 -11.06 -25.30
CA ASN A 163 3.44 -11.42 -26.72
C ASN A 163 3.10 -10.22 -27.63
N ILE A 164 3.23 -9.01 -27.11
CA ILE A 164 2.77 -7.78 -27.79
C ILE A 164 3.97 -6.89 -28.07
N THR A 165 4.02 -6.36 -29.30
CA THR A 165 5.06 -5.45 -29.73
C THR A 165 4.44 -4.12 -30.16
N GLY A 166 4.67 -3.07 -29.39
CA GLY A 166 4.34 -1.71 -29.78
C GLY A 166 5.43 -1.14 -30.69
N LEU A 167 5.04 -0.49 -31.79
CA LEU A 167 5.91 0.26 -32.68
C LEU A 167 5.60 1.74 -32.54
N VAL A 168 6.65 2.52 -32.30
CA VAL A 168 6.59 3.98 -32.24
C VAL A 168 7.64 4.55 -33.19
N SER A 169 7.25 5.37 -34.16
CA SER A 169 8.20 6.04 -35.07
C SER A 169 8.08 7.56 -35.03
N SER A 170 9.20 8.22 -35.28
CA SER A 170 9.26 9.63 -35.66
C SER A 170 10.25 9.75 -36.81
N LEU A 171 9.74 9.88 -38.04
CA LEU A 171 10.53 9.87 -39.26
C LEU A 171 10.24 11.10 -40.12
N SER A 172 11.27 11.67 -40.72
CA SER A 172 11.16 12.76 -41.70
C SER A 172 12.06 12.53 -42.90
N TYR A 173 11.73 13.14 -44.04
CA TYR A 173 12.64 13.19 -45.17
C TYR A 173 13.80 14.14 -44.88
N SER A 174 15.04 13.64 -44.98
CA SER A 174 16.25 14.38 -44.59
C SER A 174 16.51 15.64 -45.43
N ASN A 175 15.87 15.77 -46.60
CA ASN A 175 15.99 16.92 -47.48
C ASN A 175 14.82 17.91 -47.40
N GLN A 176 13.76 17.60 -46.63
CA GLN A 176 12.56 18.43 -46.41
C GLN A 176 11.83 18.94 -47.67
N ILE A 177 12.13 18.38 -48.86
CA ILE A 177 11.53 18.78 -50.15
C ILE A 177 10.35 17.87 -50.51
N ARG A 178 10.35 16.64 -50.00
CA ARG A 178 9.29 15.65 -50.25
C ARG A 178 8.11 15.88 -49.33
N LYS A 179 6.90 15.70 -49.86
CA LYS A 179 5.66 15.68 -49.07
C LYS A 179 5.61 14.46 -48.17
N SER A 180 4.89 14.56 -47.06
CA SER A 180 4.62 13.44 -46.15
C SER A 180 4.00 12.26 -46.91
N SER A 181 4.39 11.03 -46.56
CA SER A 181 3.96 9.81 -47.25
C SER A 181 3.80 8.63 -46.30
N ALA A 182 2.97 7.65 -46.69
CA ALA A 182 2.76 6.40 -45.96
C ALA A 182 3.42 5.24 -46.72
N ASN A 183 4.41 4.59 -46.10
CA ASN A 183 5.33 3.67 -46.76
C ASN A 183 5.16 2.26 -46.19
N LYS A 184 5.15 1.24 -47.05
CA LYS A 184 5.15 -0.17 -46.59
C LYS A 184 6.48 -0.50 -45.93
N TRP A 185 6.47 -1.42 -44.98
CA TRP A 185 7.69 -1.85 -44.29
C TRP A 185 7.64 -3.33 -43.92
N THR A 186 8.80 -3.92 -43.59
CA THR A 186 8.91 -5.32 -43.15
C THR A 186 10.11 -5.55 -42.22
N LEU A 187 10.11 -6.68 -41.51
CA LEU A 187 11.23 -7.20 -40.74
C LEU A 187 11.89 -8.38 -41.45
N MET A 188 13.21 -8.33 -41.58
CA MET A 188 14.01 -9.35 -42.26
C MET A 188 15.14 -9.83 -41.36
N VAL A 189 15.30 -11.15 -41.26
CA VAL A 189 16.37 -11.81 -40.53
C VAL A 189 17.64 -11.87 -41.38
N GLY A 190 18.74 -11.37 -40.82
CA GLY A 190 20.08 -11.49 -41.38
C GLY A 190 20.76 -12.79 -40.96
N SER A 191 21.86 -13.09 -41.63
CA SER A 191 22.78 -14.16 -41.27
C SER A 191 23.76 -13.71 -40.17
N HIS A 192 24.53 -14.64 -39.60
CA HIS A 192 25.54 -14.28 -38.60
C HIS A 192 26.66 -13.39 -39.17
N SER A 193 26.94 -13.46 -40.47
CA SER A 193 27.92 -12.55 -41.11
C SER A 193 27.44 -11.10 -41.20
N ASP A 194 26.14 -10.85 -41.00
CA ASP A 194 25.57 -9.50 -40.91
C ASP A 194 25.69 -8.91 -39.49
N ASP A 195 26.18 -9.70 -38.52
CA ASP A 195 26.29 -9.34 -37.10
C ASP A 195 27.61 -8.62 -36.75
N ASN A 196 28.07 -7.72 -37.61
CA ASN A 196 29.23 -6.87 -37.33
C ASN A 196 29.03 -5.45 -37.89
N GLU A 197 29.73 -4.49 -37.29
CA GLU A 197 29.54 -3.06 -37.57
C GLU A 197 29.85 -2.67 -39.02
N SER A 198 30.87 -3.29 -39.65
CA SER A 198 31.23 -3.01 -41.04
C SER A 198 30.16 -3.49 -42.02
N ALA A 199 29.67 -4.73 -41.85
CA ALA A 199 28.58 -5.27 -42.66
C ALA A 199 27.31 -4.42 -42.50
N ARG A 200 26.99 -3.98 -41.27
CA ARG A 200 25.83 -3.13 -41.00
C ARG A 200 25.91 -1.79 -41.71
N ASN A 201 27.05 -1.10 -41.60
CA ASN A 201 27.28 0.17 -42.28
C ASN A 201 27.20 0.01 -43.81
N ASN A 202 27.73 -1.08 -44.37
CA ASN A 202 27.65 -1.35 -45.81
C ASN A 202 26.21 -1.57 -46.28
N HIS A 203 25.40 -2.31 -45.53
CA HIS A 203 23.98 -2.52 -45.85
C HIS A 203 23.18 -1.22 -45.73
N GLU A 204 23.40 -0.42 -44.70
CA GLU A 204 22.75 0.90 -44.54
C GLU A 204 23.11 1.84 -45.71
N ASN A 205 24.40 1.94 -46.07
CA ASN A 205 24.87 2.77 -47.18
C ASN A 205 24.33 2.33 -48.56
N SER A 206 24.14 1.03 -48.76
CA SER A 206 23.60 0.45 -50.00
C SER A 206 22.07 0.34 -50.03
N LYS A 207 21.38 0.88 -49.01
CA LYS A 207 19.92 0.76 -48.86
C LYS A 207 19.45 -0.70 -48.87
N CYS A 208 20.25 -1.60 -48.30
CA CYS A 208 20.01 -3.04 -48.24
C CYS A 208 19.77 -3.73 -49.59
N GLN A 209 20.23 -3.15 -50.71
CA GLN A 209 20.11 -3.81 -52.02
C GLN A 209 20.85 -5.15 -52.07
N SER A 210 21.93 -5.31 -51.30
CA SER A 210 22.72 -6.54 -51.19
C SER A 210 22.32 -7.44 -50.01
N PHE A 211 21.29 -7.08 -49.24
CA PHE A 211 20.91 -7.82 -48.03
C PHE A 211 20.01 -9.02 -48.38
N LEU A 212 20.55 -10.24 -48.24
CA LEU A 212 19.85 -11.49 -48.53
C LEU A 212 19.18 -12.06 -47.27
N GLY A 213 18.23 -11.30 -46.71
CA GLY A 213 17.47 -11.69 -45.53
C GLY A 213 16.25 -12.55 -45.83
N ARG A 214 15.76 -13.28 -44.82
CA ARG A 214 14.46 -13.98 -44.87
C ARG A 214 13.42 -13.23 -44.05
N PRO A 215 12.14 -13.23 -44.44
CA PRO A 215 11.09 -12.60 -43.63
C PRO A 215 11.07 -13.14 -42.19
N PHE A 216 11.04 -12.25 -41.20
CA PHE A 216 10.96 -12.63 -39.79
C PHE A 216 9.55 -13.09 -39.38
N LEU A 217 8.53 -12.53 -40.02
CA LEU A 217 7.12 -12.83 -39.73
C LEU A 217 6.64 -14.02 -40.58
N LYS A 218 6.10 -15.06 -39.92
CA LYS A 218 5.73 -16.36 -40.55
C LYS A 218 4.64 -16.27 -41.63
N ASP A 219 3.74 -15.28 -41.57
CA ASP A 219 2.49 -15.26 -42.36
C ASP A 219 2.41 -14.16 -43.45
N MET A 220 3.50 -13.50 -43.83
CA MET A 220 3.50 -12.49 -44.92
C MET A 220 2.45 -11.35 -44.76
N LEU A 221 1.88 -11.16 -43.57
CA LEU A 221 1.05 -10.00 -43.25
C LEU A 221 1.97 -8.79 -43.23
N ILE A 222 1.96 -8.02 -44.32
CA ILE A 222 2.63 -6.71 -44.38
C ILE A 222 2.13 -5.93 -43.16
N PRO A 223 3.02 -5.53 -42.23
CA PRO A 223 2.63 -4.91 -40.97
C PRO A 223 2.08 -3.48 -41.14
N GLY A 224 1.43 -3.18 -42.26
CA GLY A 224 0.83 -1.90 -42.64
C GLY A 224 1.85 -0.90 -43.17
N THR A 225 1.54 0.38 -42.99
CA THR A 225 2.36 1.51 -43.42
C THR A 225 2.99 2.23 -42.23
N ILE A 226 4.15 2.85 -42.46
CA ILE A 226 4.79 3.82 -41.58
C ILE A 226 4.78 5.18 -42.28
N ASN A 227 4.38 6.20 -41.56
CA ASN A 227 4.37 7.57 -42.03
C ASN A 227 5.77 8.18 -41.96
N ILE A 228 6.11 8.95 -42.99
CA ILE A 228 7.33 9.76 -43.08
C ILE A 228 6.89 11.19 -43.32
N GLY A 229 7.29 12.11 -42.45
CA GLY A 229 6.91 13.52 -42.52
C GLY A 229 7.78 14.30 -43.49
N SER A 230 7.25 15.41 -44.01
CA SER A 230 8.07 16.40 -44.72
C SER A 230 8.97 17.22 -43.79
N ASP A 231 8.60 17.34 -42.51
CA ASP A 231 9.28 18.15 -41.50
C ASP A 231 9.35 17.38 -40.16
N PRO A 232 10.54 17.27 -39.52
CA PRO A 232 10.74 16.56 -38.25
C PRO A 232 9.92 17.11 -37.06
N TYR A 233 9.45 18.36 -37.12
CA TYR A 233 8.66 18.99 -36.07
C TYR A 233 7.16 18.76 -36.21
N THR A 234 6.71 18.21 -37.35
CA THR A 234 5.30 17.93 -37.61
C THR A 234 4.88 16.56 -37.10
N THR A 235 3.59 16.40 -36.83
CA THR A 235 3.03 15.10 -36.40
C THR A 235 2.85 14.12 -37.55
N ASP A 236 2.95 14.58 -38.80
CA ASP A 236 2.76 13.78 -40.01
C ASP A 236 3.76 12.63 -40.16
N GLY A 237 4.95 12.75 -39.57
CA GLY A 237 5.99 11.72 -39.56
C GLY A 237 5.91 10.72 -38.42
N LYS A 238 4.91 10.86 -37.54
CA LYS A 238 4.76 9.97 -36.39
C LYS A 238 3.86 8.79 -36.75
N THR A 239 4.32 7.58 -36.40
CA THR A 239 3.52 6.36 -36.55
C THR A 239 3.46 5.63 -35.23
N PHE A 240 2.26 5.14 -34.90
CA PHE A 240 2.06 4.22 -33.81
C PHE A 240 1.37 2.96 -34.34
N LYS A 241 1.83 1.78 -33.94
CA LYS A 241 1.18 0.53 -34.31
C LYS A 241 1.38 -0.58 -33.28
N SER A 242 0.35 -1.36 -33.02
CA SER A 242 0.47 -2.67 -32.35
C SER A 242 0.75 -3.76 -33.36
N ILE A 243 1.63 -4.68 -32.99
CA ILE A 243 1.93 -5.86 -33.79
C ILE A 243 1.78 -7.08 -32.89
N ASP A 244 0.79 -7.91 -33.22
CA ASP A 244 0.50 -9.15 -32.52
C ASP A 244 1.43 -10.27 -33.00
N ASN A 245 1.73 -11.22 -32.11
CA ASN A 245 2.46 -12.47 -32.42
C ASN A 245 3.88 -12.29 -32.99
N VAL A 246 4.54 -11.17 -32.66
CA VAL A 246 5.97 -10.99 -32.98
C VAL A 246 6.79 -11.84 -32.01
N LEU A 247 7.59 -12.75 -32.53
CA LEU A 247 8.54 -13.52 -31.72
C LEU A 247 9.50 -12.55 -30.98
N PRO A 248 9.98 -12.91 -29.78
CA PRO A 248 10.97 -12.08 -29.08
C PRO A 248 12.17 -11.77 -29.99
N LEU A 249 12.42 -10.48 -30.22
CA LEU A 249 13.37 -9.99 -31.21
C LEU A 249 14.83 -10.32 -30.81
N ASP A 250 15.07 -10.65 -29.55
CA ASP A 250 16.38 -11.03 -29.02
C ASP A 250 16.74 -12.51 -29.23
N ILE A 251 15.84 -13.33 -29.77
CA ILE A 251 16.13 -14.73 -30.14
C ILE A 251 17.03 -14.82 -31.37
N VAL A 252 17.05 -13.78 -32.21
CA VAL A 252 17.78 -13.76 -33.48
C VAL A 252 18.85 -12.66 -33.44
N PRO A 253 20.09 -12.95 -33.82
CA PRO A 253 21.21 -12.01 -33.64
C PRO A 253 21.10 -10.76 -34.51
N VAL A 254 20.51 -10.86 -35.72
CA VAL A 254 20.45 -9.75 -36.67
C VAL A 254 19.07 -9.67 -37.32
N ILE A 255 18.37 -8.56 -37.08
CA ILE A 255 17.09 -8.24 -37.73
C ILE A 255 17.21 -6.83 -38.33
N TYR A 256 16.78 -6.68 -39.57
CA TYR A 256 16.68 -5.40 -40.26
C TYR A 256 15.22 -4.99 -40.42
N LEU A 257 14.95 -3.71 -40.22
CA LEU A 257 13.70 -3.09 -40.64
C LEU A 257 13.94 -2.45 -42.02
N ILE A 258 13.09 -2.81 -42.98
CA ILE A 258 13.15 -2.31 -44.35
C ILE A 258 11.90 -1.48 -44.63
N ILE A 259 12.08 -0.27 -45.15
CA ILE A 259 11.01 0.63 -45.61
C ILE A 259 11.05 0.66 -47.14
N TYR A 260 9.89 0.46 -47.78
CA TYR A 260 9.73 0.49 -49.23
C TYR A 260 9.27 1.86 -49.70
N SER A 261 9.57 2.19 -50.95
CA SER A 261 9.13 3.44 -51.57
C SER A 261 7.61 3.46 -51.79
N ASP A 262 7.01 4.62 -51.53
CA ASP A 262 5.62 4.96 -51.86
C ASP A 262 5.35 5.02 -53.37
N GLU A 263 6.31 5.52 -54.16
CA GLU A 263 6.23 5.60 -55.63
C GLU A 263 6.29 4.22 -56.31
N ASN A 264 7.14 3.32 -55.80
CA ASN A 264 7.25 1.95 -56.29
C ASN A 264 7.46 0.97 -55.13
N SER A 265 6.37 0.29 -54.75
CA SER A 265 6.34 -0.60 -53.58
C SER A 265 7.27 -1.83 -53.63
N GLY A 266 7.93 -2.08 -54.77
CA GLY A 266 8.97 -3.11 -54.89
C GLY A 266 10.39 -2.61 -54.57
N ASN A 267 10.61 -1.29 -54.50
CA ASN A 267 11.92 -0.68 -54.26
C ASN A 267 12.13 -0.37 -52.79
N ILE A 268 13.32 -0.68 -52.27
CA ILE A 268 13.72 -0.32 -50.90
C ILE A 268 14.05 1.18 -50.87
N LEU A 269 13.37 1.92 -49.99
CA LEU A 269 13.62 3.34 -49.74
C LEU A 269 14.78 3.53 -48.75
N SER A 270 14.75 2.80 -47.63
CA SER A 270 15.81 2.77 -46.62
C SER A 270 15.71 1.52 -45.76
N CYS A 271 16.79 1.17 -45.07
CA CYS A 271 16.81 0.07 -44.12
C CYS A 271 17.77 0.38 -42.96
N ALA A 272 17.54 -0.26 -41.81
CA ALA A 272 18.44 -0.17 -40.67
C ALA A 272 18.31 -1.40 -39.76
N PRO A 273 19.38 -1.79 -39.06
CA PRO A 273 19.35 -2.90 -38.11
C PRO A 273 18.59 -2.50 -36.83
N ILE A 274 17.88 -3.47 -36.26
CA ILE A 274 17.26 -3.37 -34.94
C ILE A 274 18.35 -3.55 -33.88
N ARG A 275 18.41 -2.63 -32.91
CA ARG A 275 19.37 -2.68 -31.80
C ARG A 275 18.62 -2.70 -30.47
N ARG A 276 18.94 -3.65 -29.59
CA ARG A 276 18.41 -3.66 -28.23
C ARG A 276 18.97 -2.47 -27.46
N LEU A 277 18.09 -1.68 -26.83
CA LEU A 277 18.50 -0.66 -25.88
C LEU A 277 18.77 -1.30 -24.52
N HIS A 278 19.80 -0.79 -23.86
CA HIS A 278 20.17 -1.17 -22.50
C HIS A 278 20.10 0.05 -21.60
N THR A 279 19.71 -0.18 -20.35
CA THR A 279 19.67 0.86 -19.31
C THR A 279 21.00 1.59 -19.24
N ARG A 280 20.94 2.92 -19.32
CA ARG A 280 22.10 3.79 -19.11
C ARG A 280 22.15 4.17 -17.64
N ILE A 281 23.30 3.97 -17.01
CA ILE A 281 23.54 4.32 -15.62
C ILE A 281 24.73 5.28 -15.57
N ALA A 282 24.55 6.43 -14.91
CA ALA A 282 25.60 7.40 -14.63
C ALA A 282 25.68 7.63 -13.13
N SER A 283 26.88 7.75 -12.56
CA SER A 283 27.05 7.95 -11.11
C SER A 283 28.07 9.05 -10.82
N ALA A 284 27.70 9.98 -9.94
CA ALA A 284 28.57 10.96 -9.32
C ALA A 284 28.92 10.50 -7.90
N LYS A 285 30.21 10.43 -7.57
CA LYS A 285 30.68 10.00 -6.24
C LYS A 285 31.29 11.15 -5.46
N PHE A 286 30.94 11.22 -4.18
CA PHE A 286 31.39 12.23 -3.24
C PHE A 286 32.21 11.56 -2.14
N ASN A 287 33.44 12.05 -1.95
CA ASN A 287 34.33 11.59 -0.88
C ASN A 287 35.06 12.80 -0.29
N TYR A 288 34.29 13.63 0.40
CA TYR A 288 34.75 14.84 1.06
C TYR A 288 34.56 14.72 2.58
N PRO A 289 35.35 15.44 3.39
CA PRO A 289 35.20 15.44 4.84
C PRO A 289 33.79 15.78 5.33
N MET A 290 33.07 16.61 4.58
CA MET A 290 31.72 17.10 4.93
C MET A 290 30.58 16.45 4.12
N LEU A 291 30.90 15.63 3.12
CA LEU A 291 29.97 15.06 2.17
C LEU A 291 30.50 13.72 1.64
N LYS A 292 29.82 12.61 1.93
CA LYS A 292 30.17 11.28 1.41
C LYS A 292 28.99 10.65 0.70
N GLY A 293 29.25 9.77 -0.26
CA GLY A 293 28.22 8.97 -0.91
C GLY A 293 28.22 9.09 -2.43
N SER A 294 27.07 8.89 -3.06
CA SER A 294 26.91 8.93 -4.52
C SER A 294 25.51 9.32 -4.96
N VAL A 295 25.42 10.01 -6.10
CA VAL A 295 24.18 10.20 -6.86
C VAL A 295 24.26 9.32 -8.11
N GLU A 296 23.29 8.44 -8.31
CA GLU A 296 23.14 7.62 -9.51
C GLU A 296 21.94 8.11 -10.33
N LEU A 297 22.08 8.09 -11.65
CA LEU A 297 21.05 8.46 -12.61
C LEU A 297 20.88 7.26 -13.54
N SER A 298 19.70 6.66 -13.56
CA SER A 298 19.42 5.50 -14.41
C SER A 298 18.25 5.79 -15.35
N GLN A 299 18.40 5.45 -16.63
CA GLN A 299 17.33 5.61 -17.63
C GLN A 299 17.29 4.34 -18.47
N GLU A 300 16.14 3.67 -18.48
CA GLU A 300 15.96 2.41 -19.22
C GLU A 300 16.04 2.66 -20.73
N THR A 301 15.29 3.64 -21.23
CA THR A 301 15.27 4.06 -22.63
C THR A 301 14.98 5.57 -22.74
N PRO A 302 15.19 6.20 -23.90
CA PRO A 302 14.79 7.61 -24.12
C PRO A 302 13.29 7.89 -23.94
N LEU A 303 12.44 6.85 -23.91
CA LEU A 303 10.99 6.98 -23.69
C LEU A 303 10.64 6.90 -22.19
N ASP A 304 11.55 6.38 -21.39
CA ASP A 304 11.36 6.18 -19.95
C ASP A 304 11.89 7.39 -19.17
N PRO A 305 11.27 7.70 -18.02
CA PRO A 305 11.79 8.73 -17.13
C PRO A 305 13.19 8.34 -16.63
N THR A 306 14.03 9.35 -16.38
CA THR A 306 15.29 9.16 -15.67
C THR A 306 15.00 9.02 -14.17
N ILE A 307 15.40 7.90 -13.60
CA ILE A 307 15.40 7.64 -12.18
C ILE A 307 16.64 8.30 -11.57
N VAL A 308 16.45 9.01 -10.46
CA VAL A 308 17.52 9.74 -9.74
C VAL A 308 17.64 9.20 -8.34
N ASP A 309 18.82 8.68 -8.05
CA ASP A 309 19.13 7.93 -6.85
C ASP A 309 20.19 8.66 -6.01
N ILE A 310 19.84 9.21 -4.84
CA ILE A 310 20.73 10.06 -4.05
C ILE A 310 21.10 9.38 -2.73
N ASN A 311 22.27 8.76 -2.67
CA ASN A 311 22.81 8.16 -1.45
C ASN A 311 23.92 9.04 -0.88
N ILE A 312 23.56 10.07 -0.10
CA ILE A 312 24.53 11.04 0.42
C ILE A 312 24.43 11.13 1.96
N GLU A 313 25.57 11.09 2.62
CA GLU A 313 25.75 11.40 4.03
C GLU A 313 26.33 12.81 4.19
N LEU A 314 25.63 13.64 4.96
CA LEU A 314 25.95 15.03 5.21
C LEU A 314 26.42 15.22 6.66
N PHE A 315 27.57 15.85 6.85
CA PHE A 315 28.08 16.20 8.19
C PHE A 315 27.85 17.69 8.56
N ARG A 316 27.14 18.42 7.69
CA ARG A 316 26.60 19.78 7.86
C ARG A 316 25.34 19.97 7.01
N THR A 317 24.53 20.96 7.34
CA THR A 317 23.35 21.37 6.54
C THR A 317 23.78 21.74 5.11
N ALA A 318 23.25 21.02 4.13
CA ALA A 318 23.34 21.36 2.72
C ALA A 318 22.03 22.02 2.28
N TYR A 319 22.13 23.23 1.73
CA TYR A 319 20.96 24.01 1.35
C TYR A 319 20.43 23.64 -0.04
N SER A 320 21.30 23.23 -0.97
CA SER A 320 20.89 22.84 -2.32
C SER A 320 21.87 21.86 -2.97
N TYR A 321 21.42 21.20 -4.03
CA TYR A 321 22.13 20.25 -4.88
C TYR A 321 21.59 20.34 -6.31
N GLY A 322 22.48 20.22 -7.28
CA GLY A 322 22.15 20.37 -8.69
C GLY A 322 23.24 19.86 -9.62
N ILE A 323 22.96 19.92 -10.92
CA ILE A 323 23.88 19.64 -12.02
C ILE A 323 24.30 20.98 -12.62
N ASP A 324 25.59 21.26 -12.57
CA ASP A 324 26.16 22.46 -13.17
C ASP A 324 26.29 22.32 -14.69
N GLU A 325 26.27 23.46 -15.38
CA GLU A 325 26.44 23.54 -16.84
C GLU A 325 27.83 23.03 -17.29
N LEU A 326 28.86 23.24 -16.47
CA LEU A 326 30.24 22.87 -16.82
C LEU A 326 30.72 21.67 -16.00
N PRO A 327 31.36 20.67 -16.64
CA PRO A 327 31.92 19.54 -15.92
C PRO A 327 33.13 19.97 -15.08
N LYS A 328 33.41 19.22 -14.01
CA LYS A 328 34.64 19.38 -13.23
C LYS A 328 35.85 18.90 -14.04
N ILE A 329 36.62 19.82 -14.60
CA ILE A 329 37.87 19.51 -15.33
C ILE A 329 39.06 19.58 -14.36
N VAL A 330 39.62 18.43 -13.99
CA VAL A 330 40.84 18.36 -13.17
C VAL A 330 42.06 18.25 -14.07
N ARG A 331 42.85 19.33 -14.19
CA ARG A 331 44.05 19.37 -15.06
C ARG A 331 45.37 19.09 -14.34
N THR A 332 45.41 19.22 -13.01
CA THR A 332 46.62 18.97 -12.19
C THR A 332 46.25 18.34 -10.84
N LYS A 333 47.20 17.64 -10.20
CA LYS A 333 47.06 17.12 -8.82
C LYS A 333 46.91 18.23 -7.75
N GLU A 334 47.30 19.45 -8.06
CA GLU A 334 47.10 20.60 -7.15
C GLU A 334 45.67 21.17 -7.25
N MET A 335 45.01 21.05 -8.41
CA MET A 335 43.60 21.41 -8.59
C MET A 335 42.62 20.40 -7.95
N SER A 336 43.06 19.19 -7.58
CA SER A 336 42.21 18.23 -6.86
C SER A 336 42.03 18.57 -5.38
N ASN A 337 42.90 19.43 -4.81
CA ASN A 337 42.86 19.84 -3.40
C ASN A 337 42.14 21.18 -3.16
N LYS A 338 41.64 21.85 -4.20
CA LYS A 338 40.72 22.97 -4.04
C LYS A 338 39.28 22.45 -4.13
N ASP A 339 38.50 22.69 -3.08
CA ASP A 339 37.05 22.46 -3.10
C ASP A 339 36.45 23.25 -4.27
N CYS A 340 35.84 22.53 -5.22
CA CYS A 340 35.17 23.02 -6.44
C CYS A 340 35.79 24.30 -7.07
N PRO A 341 36.77 24.19 -7.98
CA PRO A 341 37.54 25.35 -8.49
C PRO A 341 36.73 26.36 -9.34
N ASN A 342 35.47 26.08 -9.69
CA ASN A 342 34.58 27.00 -10.39
C ASN A 342 33.58 27.61 -9.39
N ILE A 343 33.91 28.77 -8.82
CA ILE A 343 33.14 29.44 -7.75
C ILE A 343 31.86 30.12 -8.25
N ASN A 344 31.66 30.24 -9.56
CA ASN A 344 30.44 30.79 -10.16
C ASN A 344 29.69 29.69 -10.92
N SER A 345 29.16 28.69 -10.19
CA SER A 345 28.39 27.62 -10.83
C SER A 345 27.05 28.13 -11.32
N ILE A 346 26.79 27.93 -12.60
CA ILE A 346 25.50 28.17 -13.23
C ILE A 346 24.83 26.79 -13.35
N ILE A 347 23.63 26.65 -12.79
CA ILE A 347 22.83 25.43 -12.92
C ILE A 347 22.56 25.18 -14.40
N PHE A 348 22.68 23.92 -14.83
CA PHE A 348 22.40 23.52 -16.20
C PHE A 348 20.93 23.84 -16.58
N ASN A 349 20.74 24.91 -17.35
CA ASN A 349 19.42 25.47 -17.66
C ASN A 349 19.25 25.73 -19.18
N PRO A 350 19.27 24.68 -20.03
CA PRO A 350 19.13 24.85 -21.48
C PRO A 350 17.75 25.37 -21.91
N ARG A 351 16.78 25.46 -20.99
CA ARG A 351 15.43 25.99 -21.24
C ARG A 351 15.27 27.45 -20.84
N ASN A 352 16.32 28.10 -20.32
CA ASN A 352 16.28 29.48 -19.83
C ASN A 352 15.11 29.72 -18.84
N ILE A 353 14.85 28.76 -17.96
CA ILE A 353 13.82 28.90 -16.91
C ILE A 353 14.29 29.98 -15.92
N ASP A 354 13.43 30.95 -15.65
CA ASP A 354 13.72 32.03 -14.70
C ASP A 354 13.59 31.50 -13.25
N PRO A 355 14.69 31.48 -12.45
CA PRO A 355 14.68 30.96 -11.09
C PRO A 355 13.76 31.71 -10.15
N ASP A 356 13.40 32.97 -10.43
CA ASP A 356 12.47 33.74 -9.59
C ASP A 356 11.00 33.40 -9.88
N SER A 357 10.74 32.62 -10.94
CA SER A 357 9.40 32.24 -11.41
C SER A 357 9.01 30.80 -11.06
N VAL A 358 9.89 30.04 -10.40
CA VAL A 358 9.67 28.62 -10.10
C VAL A 358 8.93 28.43 -8.77
N PRO A 359 8.13 27.35 -8.62
CA PRO A 359 7.50 27.04 -7.33
C PRO A 359 8.54 26.71 -6.26
N ALA A 360 8.16 26.77 -4.98
CA ALA A 360 9.02 26.36 -3.87
C ALA A 360 9.59 24.94 -4.05
N GLU A 361 10.78 24.68 -3.51
CA GLU A 361 11.48 23.39 -3.68
C GLU A 361 10.59 22.18 -3.35
N GLY A 362 10.54 21.20 -4.27
CA GLY A 362 9.74 19.98 -4.15
C GLY A 362 8.23 20.14 -4.35
N GLN A 363 7.74 21.36 -4.58
CA GLN A 363 6.30 21.65 -4.73
C GLN A 363 5.84 21.72 -6.20
N GLY A 364 6.74 22.04 -7.13
CA GLY A 364 6.44 22.11 -8.56
C GLY A 364 6.56 20.79 -9.31
N THR A 365 6.21 20.81 -10.59
CA THR A 365 6.46 19.73 -11.55
C THR A 365 7.84 19.85 -12.18
N THR A 366 8.39 18.73 -12.67
CA THR A 366 9.79 18.67 -13.13
C THR A 366 10.14 19.59 -14.31
N ASP A 367 9.14 20.02 -15.08
CA ASP A 367 9.23 20.96 -16.20
C ASP A 367 9.31 22.43 -15.77
N GLN A 368 8.91 22.75 -14.54
CA GLN A 368 8.93 24.12 -14.00
C GLN A 368 10.30 24.54 -13.48
N TYR A 369 11.22 23.60 -13.28
CA TYR A 369 12.58 23.85 -12.79
C TYR A 369 13.62 23.67 -13.90
N ALA A 370 14.75 24.38 -13.78
CA ALA A 370 15.90 24.17 -14.64
C ALA A 370 16.30 22.68 -14.68
N ILE A 371 16.83 22.19 -15.81
CA ILE A 371 17.14 20.75 -15.96
C ILE A 371 18.08 20.27 -14.85
N GLY A 372 19.09 21.07 -14.51
CA GLY A 372 20.06 20.80 -13.46
C GLY A 372 19.62 21.16 -12.04
N ASP A 373 18.47 21.78 -11.81
CA ASP A 373 18.02 22.12 -10.46
C ASP A 373 17.35 20.90 -9.81
N LEU A 374 18.14 20.12 -9.06
CA LEU A 374 17.65 18.89 -8.41
C LEU A 374 16.95 19.20 -7.08
N SER A 375 17.39 20.22 -6.34
CA SER A 375 16.70 20.68 -5.12
C SER A 375 15.31 21.21 -5.41
N GLY A 376 15.15 22.04 -6.45
CA GLY A 376 13.85 22.49 -6.91
C GLY A 376 12.92 21.32 -7.23
N LYS A 377 13.40 20.30 -7.93
CA LYS A 377 12.60 19.13 -8.34
C LYS A 377 12.24 18.17 -7.21
N TYR A 378 13.16 17.95 -6.28
CA TYR A 378 13.09 16.83 -5.32
C TYR A 378 13.07 17.27 -3.86
N GLY A 379 13.02 18.58 -3.60
CA GLY A 379 13.10 19.17 -2.28
C GLY A 379 14.51 19.14 -1.68
N ASN A 380 14.68 19.91 -0.62
CA ASN A 380 15.89 19.94 0.20
C ASN A 380 16.19 18.55 0.81
N LEU A 381 17.46 18.25 1.08
CA LEU A 381 17.89 17.02 1.75
C LEU A 381 17.52 16.99 3.25
N ALA A 382 17.09 18.10 3.85
CA ALA A 382 16.73 18.21 5.26
C ALA A 382 15.43 17.48 5.67
N ASP A 383 14.44 17.29 4.77
CA ASP A 383 13.05 16.93 5.13
C ASP A 383 12.62 15.49 4.76
N LYS A 384 13.55 14.52 4.69
CA LYS A 384 13.30 13.27 3.95
C LYS A 384 13.08 12.03 4.86
N SER A 385 12.10 11.16 4.55
CA SER A 385 11.81 9.84 5.21
C SER A 385 12.20 8.61 4.35
N SER A 386 12.95 7.62 4.86
CA SER A 386 13.52 6.49 4.08
C SER A 386 12.80 5.14 4.30
N VAL A 387 12.93 4.21 3.35
CA VAL A 387 12.43 2.83 3.46
C VAL A 387 13.61 1.86 3.40
N MET A 388 13.74 1.00 4.41
CA MET A 388 14.92 0.15 4.64
C MET A 388 14.53 -1.32 4.83
N VAL A 389 15.36 -2.25 4.35
CA VAL A 389 15.22 -3.71 4.54
C VAL A 389 16.06 -4.17 5.71
N GLY A 390 15.44 -4.97 6.57
CA GLY A 390 16.10 -5.67 7.66
C GLY A 390 16.78 -6.97 7.23
N SER A 391 17.51 -7.56 8.17
CA SER A 391 18.11 -8.88 8.04
C SER A 391 17.10 -9.98 8.45
N HIS A 392 17.36 -11.25 8.11
CA HIS A 392 16.48 -12.37 8.54
C HIS A 392 16.43 -12.54 10.07
N SER A 393 17.43 -12.04 10.83
CA SER A 393 17.35 -12.02 12.30
C SER A 393 16.29 -11.05 12.83
N ASP A 394 15.77 -10.14 11.99
CA ASP A 394 14.71 -9.20 12.33
C ASP A 394 13.30 -9.78 12.05
N ASP A 395 13.19 -11.02 11.55
CA ASP A 395 11.91 -11.65 11.15
C ASP A 395 11.00 -12.00 12.33
N ASN A 396 11.54 -12.12 13.55
CA ASN A 396 10.73 -12.39 14.74
C ASN A 396 10.04 -11.10 15.23
N GLU A 397 8.74 -11.19 15.50
CA GLU A 397 7.90 -10.07 15.96
C GLU A 397 8.41 -9.43 17.27
N SER A 398 9.07 -10.19 18.14
CA SER A 398 9.76 -9.64 19.32
C SER A 398 10.92 -8.70 18.96
N ALA A 399 11.69 -9.01 17.91
CA ALA A 399 12.79 -8.17 17.47
C ALA A 399 12.25 -6.87 16.84
N ARG A 400 11.15 -6.98 16.10
CA ARG A 400 10.48 -5.83 15.48
C ARG A 400 9.99 -4.81 16.50
N ASN A 401 9.28 -5.29 17.53
CA ASN A 401 8.81 -4.44 18.61
C ASN A 401 9.96 -3.74 19.36
N ASN A 402 11.11 -4.41 19.53
CA ASN A 402 12.29 -3.81 20.16
C ASN A 402 12.93 -2.70 19.29
N HIS A 403 12.95 -2.86 17.96
CA HIS A 403 13.42 -1.82 17.05
C HIS A 403 12.50 -0.59 17.05
N GLU A 404 11.17 -0.79 17.04
CA GLU A 404 10.19 0.31 17.18
C GLU A 404 10.42 1.10 18.49
N ASN A 405 10.55 0.40 19.63
CA ASN A 405 10.79 1.02 20.94
C ASN A 405 12.09 1.83 21.01
N SER A 406 13.11 1.46 20.24
CA SER A 406 14.41 2.14 20.19
C SER A 406 14.50 3.19 19.09
N LYS A 407 13.38 3.55 18.43
CA LYS A 407 13.36 4.43 17.24
C LYS A 407 14.33 3.96 16.15
N CYS A 408 14.50 2.65 16.01
CA CYS A 408 15.42 2.03 15.08
C CYS A 408 16.87 2.53 15.17
N GLN A 409 17.32 3.06 16.31
CA GLN A 409 18.70 3.53 16.48
C GLN A 409 19.72 2.39 16.28
N SER A 410 19.34 1.16 16.60
CA SER A 410 20.15 -0.05 16.42
C SER A 410 19.86 -0.81 15.13
N PHE A 411 18.95 -0.32 14.28
CA PHE A 411 18.53 -1.04 13.07
C PHE A 411 19.57 -0.88 11.95
N LEU A 412 20.21 -1.98 11.57
CA LEU A 412 21.22 -2.03 10.50
C LEU A 412 20.59 -2.53 9.21
N GLY A 413 19.77 -1.68 8.58
CA GLY A 413 19.13 -1.99 7.31
C GLY A 413 19.87 -1.42 6.09
N ARG A 414 19.49 -1.88 4.90
CA ARG A 414 19.87 -1.26 3.62
C ARG A 414 18.63 -0.67 2.95
N PRO A 415 18.72 0.37 2.11
CA PRO A 415 17.55 0.88 1.41
C PRO A 415 16.80 -0.22 0.66
N PHE A 416 15.47 -0.27 0.82
CA PHE A 416 14.62 -1.31 0.25
C PHE A 416 14.48 -1.22 -1.25
N LEU A 417 14.45 0.00 -1.75
CA LEU A 417 14.34 0.27 -3.16
C LEU A 417 15.73 0.62 -3.66
N LYS A 418 16.19 -0.16 -4.63
CA LYS A 418 17.41 0.16 -5.38
C LYS A 418 17.26 1.46 -6.18
N ASP A 419 16.01 1.84 -6.45
CA ASP A 419 15.55 2.91 -7.35
C ASP A 419 14.72 4.02 -6.63
N MET A 420 14.68 4.00 -5.29
CA MET A 420 14.04 5.05 -4.49
C MET A 420 15.04 5.57 -3.46
N LEU A 421 16.12 6.18 -3.95
CA LEU A 421 17.10 6.84 -3.10
C LEU A 421 16.79 8.33 -2.88
N ILE A 422 15.51 8.72 -2.93
CA ILE A 422 15.06 9.95 -2.26
C ILE A 422 14.06 9.57 -1.18
N PRO A 423 14.44 9.73 0.09
CA PRO A 423 13.48 9.60 1.16
C PRO A 423 12.33 10.61 0.92
N GLY A 424 11.09 10.13 0.91
CA GLY A 424 9.93 10.97 0.63
C GLY A 424 9.60 11.89 1.80
N THR A 425 9.02 13.05 1.53
CA THR A 425 8.39 13.83 2.60
C THR A 425 7.12 13.11 3.04
N ILE A 426 6.96 12.93 4.35
CA ILE A 426 5.72 12.52 4.99
C ILE A 426 5.30 13.68 5.88
N ASN A 427 4.11 14.19 5.66
CA ASN A 427 3.53 15.24 6.50
C ASN A 427 3.27 14.67 7.90
N ILE A 428 3.69 15.41 8.92
CA ILE A 428 3.45 15.09 10.33
C ILE A 428 2.53 16.17 10.89
N GLY A 429 1.31 15.80 11.25
CA GLY A 429 0.33 16.71 11.83
C GLY A 429 0.60 16.94 13.32
N SER A 430 0.42 18.18 13.78
CA SER A 430 0.46 18.50 15.21
C SER A 430 -0.82 18.06 15.95
N ASP A 431 -1.96 18.06 15.24
CA ASP A 431 -3.29 17.71 15.74
C ASP A 431 -3.83 16.42 15.07
N PRO A 432 -4.21 15.38 15.84
CA PRO A 432 -4.73 14.13 15.28
C PRO A 432 -6.09 14.26 14.59
N TYR A 433 -6.84 15.35 14.82
CA TYR A 433 -8.16 15.57 14.25
C TYR A 433 -8.12 16.34 12.92
N THR A 434 -6.96 16.89 12.53
CA THR A 434 -6.82 17.60 11.26
C THR A 434 -6.29 16.69 10.15
N THR A 435 -6.43 17.14 8.90
CA THR A 435 -5.92 16.42 7.73
C THR A 435 -4.44 16.70 7.46
N ASP A 436 -3.81 17.58 8.23
CA ASP A 436 -2.48 18.12 7.93
C ASP A 436 -1.38 17.05 8.01
N GLY A 437 -1.60 15.99 8.78
CA GLY A 437 -0.70 14.82 8.86
C GLY A 437 -0.96 13.71 7.86
N LYS A 438 -1.95 13.84 6.96
CA LYS A 438 -2.25 12.80 5.97
C LYS A 438 -1.31 12.93 4.78
N THR A 439 -0.60 11.85 4.47
CA THR A 439 0.27 11.76 3.30
C THR A 439 -0.17 10.59 2.43
N PHE A 440 -0.34 10.85 1.13
CA PHE A 440 -0.46 9.81 0.13
C PHE A 440 0.75 9.89 -0.80
N LYS A 441 1.48 8.79 -0.96
CA LYS A 441 2.60 8.71 -1.88
C LYS A 441 2.58 7.38 -2.62
N SER A 442 2.61 7.46 -3.95
CA SER A 442 2.84 6.27 -4.78
C SER A 442 4.33 5.96 -4.81
N ILE A 443 4.65 4.68 -4.71
CA ILE A 443 6.01 4.17 -4.80
C ILE A 443 6.02 3.16 -5.94
N ASP A 444 6.77 3.47 -6.99
CA ASP A 444 6.87 2.63 -8.18
C ASP A 444 8.06 1.67 -8.08
N ASN A 445 8.10 0.63 -8.92
CA ASN A 445 9.21 -0.34 -9.02
C ASN A 445 9.58 -1.06 -7.71
N VAL A 446 8.60 -1.27 -6.84
CA VAL A 446 8.78 -2.02 -5.59
C VAL A 446 8.74 -3.52 -5.87
N LEU A 447 9.74 -4.27 -5.39
CA LEU A 447 9.62 -5.73 -5.31
C LEU A 447 8.35 -6.06 -4.50
N PRO A 448 7.59 -7.11 -4.85
CA PRO A 448 6.45 -7.53 -4.04
C PRO A 448 6.86 -7.62 -2.56
N LEU A 449 6.18 -6.90 -1.68
CA LEU A 449 6.56 -6.83 -0.26
C LEU A 449 6.58 -8.21 0.39
N ASP A 450 5.81 -9.15 -0.15
CA ASP A 450 5.68 -10.54 0.31
C ASP A 450 6.96 -11.39 0.14
N ILE A 451 7.90 -11.00 -0.73
CA ILE A 451 9.16 -11.74 -0.96
C ILE A 451 10.35 -11.18 -0.17
N VAL A 452 10.10 -10.16 0.65
CA VAL A 452 11.14 -9.39 1.36
C VAL A 452 10.99 -9.66 2.85
N PRO A 453 12.07 -10.07 3.56
CA PRO A 453 11.95 -10.59 4.93
C PRO A 453 11.34 -9.58 5.91
N VAL A 454 11.91 -8.36 5.99
CA VAL A 454 11.37 -7.25 6.81
C VAL A 454 11.67 -5.92 6.16
N ILE A 455 10.71 -5.00 6.19
CA ILE A 455 10.86 -3.64 5.70
C ILE A 455 10.46 -2.67 6.81
N TYR A 456 11.25 -1.62 7.02
CA TYR A 456 10.95 -0.52 7.92
C TYR A 456 10.80 0.78 7.15
N LEU A 457 9.81 1.57 7.55
CA LEU A 457 9.73 2.99 7.26
C LEU A 457 10.44 3.75 8.37
N ILE A 458 11.39 4.61 8.00
CA ILE A 458 12.15 5.45 8.92
C ILE A 458 11.86 6.91 8.59
N ILE A 459 11.44 7.66 9.61
CA ILE A 459 11.17 9.09 9.52
C ILE A 459 12.31 9.82 10.23
N TYR A 460 12.95 10.77 9.54
CA TYR A 460 14.02 11.59 10.11
C TYR A 460 13.44 12.91 10.63
N SER A 461 14.15 13.52 11.58
CA SER A 461 13.81 14.85 12.08
C SER A 461 14.09 15.91 11.03
N ASP A 462 13.17 16.85 10.90
CA ASP A 462 13.28 18.09 10.12
C ASP A 462 14.36 19.04 10.68
N GLU A 463 14.49 19.12 12.01
CA GLU A 463 15.51 19.93 12.67
C GLU A 463 16.94 19.35 12.51
N ASN A 464 17.07 18.01 12.45
CA ASN A 464 18.36 17.33 12.25
C ASN A 464 18.19 16.03 11.47
N SER A 465 18.50 16.07 10.17
CA SER A 465 18.36 14.97 9.23
C SER A 465 19.20 13.72 9.53
N GLY A 466 20.15 13.79 10.48
CA GLY A 466 20.90 12.64 10.99
C GLY A 466 20.18 11.88 12.12
N ASN A 467 19.14 12.48 12.71
CA ASN A 467 18.39 11.89 13.82
C ASN A 467 17.11 11.22 13.30
N ILE A 468 16.92 9.96 13.69
CA ILE A 468 15.66 9.24 13.46
C ILE A 468 14.60 9.80 14.41
N LEU A 469 13.53 10.37 13.85
CA LEU A 469 12.38 10.83 14.60
C LEU A 469 11.53 9.65 15.07
N SER A 470 11.22 8.73 14.15
CA SER A 470 10.43 7.51 14.41
C SER A 470 10.67 6.45 13.33
N CYS A 471 10.32 5.20 13.61
CA CYS A 471 10.29 4.14 12.61
C CYS A 471 9.16 3.15 12.89
N ALA A 472 8.74 2.42 11.86
CA ALA A 472 7.78 1.33 11.98
C ALA A 472 8.02 0.26 10.89
N PRO A 473 7.84 -1.04 11.17
CA PRO A 473 7.86 -2.07 10.18
C PRO A 473 6.60 -1.99 9.30
N ILE A 474 6.78 -2.16 8.00
CA ILE A 474 5.68 -2.35 7.06
C ILE A 474 5.18 -3.78 7.25
N ARG A 475 3.96 -3.91 7.74
CA ARG A 475 3.32 -5.20 8.00
C ARG A 475 2.28 -5.50 6.92
N ARG A 476 2.24 -6.75 6.46
CA ARG A 476 1.13 -7.24 5.64
C ARG A 476 -0.12 -7.34 6.52
N ILE A 477 -1.18 -6.68 6.11
CA ILE A 477 -2.50 -6.89 6.71
C ILE A 477 -3.06 -8.20 6.14
N HIS A 478 -3.37 -9.13 7.02
CA HIS A 478 -4.00 -10.39 6.66
C HIS A 478 -5.51 -10.29 6.81
N THR A 479 -6.24 -10.86 5.85
CA THR A 479 -7.69 -11.05 5.92
C THR A 479 -8.07 -11.72 7.24
N ARG A 480 -9.07 -11.17 7.92
CA ARG A 480 -9.66 -11.80 9.11
C ARG A 480 -10.86 -12.61 8.68
N ILE A 481 -10.86 -13.89 9.02
CA ILE A 481 -12.00 -14.79 8.89
C ILE A 481 -12.37 -15.25 10.28
N ALA A 482 -13.61 -14.98 10.71
CA ALA A 482 -14.13 -15.38 11.99
C ALA A 482 -15.38 -16.23 11.82
N SER A 483 -15.66 -17.12 12.76
CA SER A 483 -16.80 -18.02 12.71
C SER A 483 -17.45 -18.18 14.08
N ALA A 484 -18.78 -18.18 14.10
CA ALA A 484 -19.60 -18.59 15.22
C ALA A 484 -20.34 -19.88 14.82
N LYS A 485 -20.17 -20.96 15.58
CA LYS A 485 -20.72 -22.28 15.25
C LYS A 485 -21.75 -22.70 16.28
N PHE A 486 -22.91 -23.13 15.81
CA PHE A 486 -24.05 -23.49 16.62
C PHE A 486 -24.32 -24.99 16.54
N ASN A 487 -24.42 -25.61 17.70
CA ASN A 487 -24.79 -27.01 17.84
C ASN A 487 -25.71 -27.18 19.06
N TYR A 488 -26.88 -26.55 18.97
CA TYR A 488 -27.95 -26.63 19.95
C TYR A 488 -29.08 -27.53 19.42
N PRO A 489 -29.89 -28.15 20.30
CA PRO A 489 -31.07 -28.90 19.87
C PRO A 489 -32.02 -28.07 18.99
N MET A 490 -32.11 -26.76 19.26
CA MET A 490 -33.02 -25.83 18.59
C MET A 490 -32.37 -25.02 17.44
N LEU A 491 -31.03 -25.02 17.33
CA LEU A 491 -30.27 -24.22 16.36
C LEU A 491 -28.99 -24.94 15.96
N LYS A 492 -28.80 -25.16 14.66
CA LYS A 492 -27.56 -25.70 14.09
C LYS A 492 -27.05 -24.83 12.96
N GLY A 493 -25.74 -24.89 12.70
CA GLY A 493 -25.12 -24.22 11.57
C GLY A 493 -23.99 -23.29 12.00
N SER A 494 -23.70 -22.29 11.18
CA SER A 494 -22.63 -21.33 11.43
C SER A 494 -22.90 -19.99 10.78
N VAL A 495 -22.35 -18.94 11.40
CA VAL A 495 -22.16 -17.64 10.77
C VAL A 495 -20.65 -17.43 10.56
N GLU A 496 -20.24 -17.13 9.34
CA GLU A 496 -18.86 -16.81 8.97
C GLU A 496 -18.77 -15.33 8.58
N LEU A 497 -17.74 -14.65 9.09
CA LEU A 497 -17.48 -13.24 8.85
C LEU A 497 -16.10 -13.12 8.20
N SER A 498 -16.00 -12.38 7.09
CA SER A 498 -14.73 -12.17 6.39
C SER A 498 -14.51 -10.68 6.10
N GLN A 499 -13.34 -10.15 6.45
CA GLN A 499 -12.97 -8.77 6.14
C GLN A 499 -11.53 -8.75 5.63
N GLU A 500 -11.32 -8.22 4.42
CA GLU A 500 -10.02 -8.24 3.74
C GLU A 500 -9.00 -7.34 4.43
N THR A 501 -9.36 -6.07 4.66
CA THR A 501 -8.58 -5.10 5.44
C THR A 501 -9.50 -4.25 6.33
N PRO A 502 -8.97 -3.47 7.29
CA PRO A 502 -9.79 -2.52 8.07
C PRO A 502 -10.57 -1.49 7.23
N LEU A 503 -10.25 -1.33 5.95
CA LEU A 503 -10.90 -0.38 5.04
C LEU A 503 -12.02 -1.03 4.20
N ASP A 504 -12.06 -2.36 4.16
CA ASP A 504 -13.04 -3.10 3.38
C ASP A 504 -14.28 -3.42 4.23
N PRO A 505 -15.47 -3.54 3.62
CA PRO A 505 -16.64 -4.02 4.34
C PRO A 505 -16.50 -5.49 4.75
N THR A 506 -17.25 -5.89 5.77
CA THR A 506 -17.32 -7.28 6.21
C THR A 506 -18.35 -8.04 5.38
N ILE A 507 -17.94 -9.17 4.81
CA ILE A 507 -18.83 -10.15 4.22
C ILE A 507 -19.35 -11.07 5.33
N VAL A 508 -20.67 -11.23 5.38
CA VAL A 508 -21.37 -12.02 6.41
C VAL A 508 -22.10 -13.17 5.73
N ASP A 509 -21.64 -14.39 5.99
CA ASP A 509 -22.24 -15.62 5.50
C ASP A 509 -23.00 -16.31 6.63
N ILE A 510 -24.33 -16.30 6.56
CA ILE A 510 -25.21 -16.98 7.51
C ILE A 510 -25.64 -18.29 6.88
N ASN A 511 -25.44 -19.40 7.59
CA ASN A 511 -25.95 -20.72 7.22
C ASN A 511 -26.45 -21.44 8.46
N ILE A 512 -27.75 -21.34 8.74
CA ILE A 512 -28.36 -21.86 9.96
C ILE A 512 -29.65 -22.64 9.68
N GLU A 513 -29.92 -23.62 10.52
CA GLU A 513 -31.15 -24.40 10.58
C GLU A 513 -31.81 -24.19 11.95
N LEU A 514 -33.12 -23.92 11.92
CA LEU A 514 -33.94 -23.60 13.09
C LEU A 514 -34.95 -24.72 13.32
N PHE A 515 -34.89 -25.35 14.49
CA PHE A 515 -35.81 -26.43 14.89
C PHE A 515 -36.92 -25.94 15.84
N ARG A 516 -36.94 -24.64 16.14
CA ARG A 516 -37.97 -23.91 16.87
C ARG A 516 -38.01 -22.46 16.37
N THR A 517 -39.15 -21.79 16.54
CA THR A 517 -39.33 -20.39 16.13
C THR A 517 -38.28 -19.49 16.77
N ALA A 518 -37.46 -18.86 15.92
CA ALA A 518 -36.59 -17.76 16.29
C ALA A 518 -37.21 -16.44 15.79
N TYR A 519 -36.85 -15.34 16.45
CA TYR A 519 -37.27 -14.01 16.01
C TYR A 519 -36.05 -13.16 15.73
N SER A 520 -35.26 -12.81 16.75
CA SER A 520 -34.11 -11.91 16.59
C SER A 520 -32.78 -12.62 16.85
N TYR A 521 -31.71 -11.96 16.42
CA TYR A 521 -30.33 -12.38 16.57
C TYR A 521 -29.43 -11.15 16.55
N GLY A 522 -28.37 -11.20 17.34
CA GLY A 522 -27.45 -10.08 17.53
C GLY A 522 -26.21 -10.48 18.31
N ILE A 523 -25.26 -9.56 18.38
CA ILE A 523 -23.97 -9.76 19.05
C ILE A 523 -24.04 -9.11 20.42
N ASP A 524 -23.80 -9.89 21.45
CA ASP A 524 -23.74 -9.45 22.84
C ASP A 524 -22.43 -8.70 23.11
N GLU A 525 -22.43 -7.77 24.06
CA GLU A 525 -21.19 -7.12 24.48
C GLU A 525 -20.21 -8.08 25.17
N LEU A 526 -20.67 -9.21 25.72
CA LEU A 526 -19.82 -10.18 26.42
C LEU A 526 -19.58 -11.48 25.61
N PRO A 527 -18.45 -12.16 25.86
CA PRO A 527 -18.23 -13.52 25.41
C PRO A 527 -19.06 -14.53 26.21
N LYS A 528 -19.45 -15.62 25.55
CA LYS A 528 -19.85 -16.87 26.19
C LYS A 528 -18.63 -17.52 26.82
N ILE A 529 -18.66 -17.73 28.13
CA ILE A 529 -17.58 -18.40 28.88
C ILE A 529 -18.18 -19.56 29.66
N VAL A 530 -17.55 -20.73 29.56
CA VAL A 530 -17.96 -21.95 30.26
C VAL A 530 -16.79 -22.44 31.11
N ARG A 531 -16.92 -22.36 32.45
CA ARG A 531 -15.85 -22.75 33.39
C ARG A 531 -16.14 -24.02 34.17
N THR A 532 -17.41 -24.31 34.41
CA THR A 532 -17.85 -25.49 35.17
C THR A 532 -18.79 -26.35 34.34
N LYS A 533 -18.92 -27.61 34.72
CA LYS A 533 -19.92 -28.51 34.13
C LYS A 533 -21.36 -28.06 34.42
N GLU A 534 -21.56 -27.31 35.50
CA GLU A 534 -22.87 -26.75 35.84
C GLU A 534 -23.21 -25.59 34.90
N MET A 535 -22.25 -24.69 34.64
CA MET A 535 -22.41 -23.62 33.64
C MET A 535 -22.63 -24.17 32.23
N SER A 536 -22.06 -25.34 31.88
CA SER A 536 -22.28 -25.95 30.56
C SER A 536 -23.72 -26.43 30.34
N ASN A 537 -24.52 -26.55 31.41
CA ASN A 537 -25.93 -26.93 31.32
C ASN A 537 -26.87 -25.72 31.14
N LYS A 538 -26.37 -24.49 31.33
CA LYS A 538 -27.14 -23.27 31.06
C LYS A 538 -27.02 -22.90 29.59
N ASP A 539 -28.13 -22.54 28.96
CA ASP A 539 -28.11 -21.96 27.63
C ASP A 539 -27.50 -20.55 27.70
N CYS A 540 -26.37 -20.38 27.03
CA CYS A 540 -25.66 -19.11 26.95
C CYS A 540 -25.26 -18.52 28.30
N PRO A 541 -24.35 -19.19 29.05
CA PRO A 541 -23.85 -18.63 30.29
C PRO A 541 -22.98 -17.40 30.00
N ASN A 542 -22.91 -16.52 31.00
CA ASN A 542 -22.04 -15.34 31.06
C ASN A 542 -22.46 -14.09 30.26
N ILE A 543 -23.38 -14.20 29.31
CA ILE A 543 -23.87 -13.04 28.53
C ILE A 543 -24.96 -12.26 29.29
N ASN A 544 -25.12 -10.98 28.96
CA ASN A 544 -26.10 -10.10 29.60
C ASN A 544 -27.36 -9.85 28.75
N SER A 545 -27.42 -10.42 27.54
CA SER A 545 -28.43 -10.10 26.51
C SER A 545 -28.45 -8.61 26.16
N ILE A 546 -27.27 -7.97 26.17
CA ILE A 546 -27.08 -6.55 25.85
C ILE A 546 -26.41 -6.48 24.48
N ILE A 547 -27.09 -5.87 23.50
CA ILE A 547 -26.56 -5.70 22.15
C ILE A 547 -25.33 -4.80 22.17
N PHE A 548 -24.26 -5.24 21.51
CA PHE A 548 -23.03 -4.48 21.39
C PHE A 548 -23.26 -3.16 20.63
N ASN A 549 -23.20 -2.05 21.36
CA ASN A 549 -23.55 -0.71 20.87
C ASN A 549 -22.54 0.36 21.32
N PRO A 550 -21.28 0.34 20.84
CA PRO A 550 -20.26 1.28 21.28
C PRO A 550 -20.55 2.75 20.90
N ARG A 551 -21.48 3.00 19.96
CA ARG A 551 -21.91 4.35 19.55
C ARG A 551 -23.13 4.87 20.29
N ASN A 552 -23.68 4.10 21.25
CA ASN A 552 -24.88 4.46 22.01
C ASN A 552 -26.05 4.88 21.10
N ILE A 553 -26.26 4.15 20.00
CA ILE A 553 -27.42 4.36 19.13
C ILE A 553 -28.69 4.06 19.94
N ASP A 554 -29.62 5.00 19.96
CA ASP A 554 -30.89 4.84 20.67
C ASP A 554 -31.79 3.83 19.93
N PRO A 555 -32.18 2.70 20.56
CA PRO A 555 -33.03 1.68 19.94
C PRO A 555 -34.37 2.21 19.42
N ASP A 556 -34.89 3.30 20.01
CA ASP A 556 -36.18 3.88 19.59
C ASP A 556 -36.03 4.78 18.34
N SER A 557 -34.79 5.09 17.95
CA SER A 557 -34.47 6.00 16.84
C SER A 557 -34.12 5.29 15.53
N VAL A 558 -34.03 3.96 15.55
CA VAL A 558 -33.60 3.16 14.38
C VAL A 558 -34.77 2.87 13.44
N PRO A 559 -34.53 2.74 12.11
CA PRO A 559 -35.58 2.33 11.18
C PRO A 559 -36.09 0.91 11.46
N ALA A 560 -37.24 0.57 10.91
CA ALA A 560 -37.77 -0.80 10.99
C ALA A 560 -36.75 -1.83 10.45
N GLU A 561 -36.77 -3.03 11.02
CA GLU A 561 -35.83 -4.11 10.70
C GLU A 561 -35.68 -4.35 9.17
N GLY A 562 -34.44 -4.34 8.69
CA GLY A 562 -34.09 -4.53 7.28
C GLY A 562 -34.39 -3.36 6.35
N GLN A 563 -34.83 -2.20 6.86
CA GLN A 563 -35.17 -1.03 6.04
C GLN A 563 -34.13 0.11 6.08
N GLY A 564 -33.26 0.13 7.10
CA GLY A 564 -32.22 1.15 7.26
C GLY A 564 -30.88 0.80 6.62
N THR A 565 -29.96 1.77 6.59
CA THR A 565 -28.55 1.53 6.27
C THR A 565 -27.80 0.96 7.49
N THR A 566 -26.72 0.20 7.25
CA THR A 566 -26.02 -0.56 8.32
C THR A 566 -25.41 0.31 9.42
N ASP A 567 -25.20 1.60 9.17
CA ASP A 567 -24.69 2.60 10.12
C ASP A 567 -25.77 3.16 11.07
N GLN A 568 -27.06 3.01 10.73
CA GLN A 568 -28.17 3.50 11.55
C GLN A 568 -28.50 2.59 12.74
N TYR A 569 -28.02 1.35 12.73
CA TYR A 569 -28.22 0.36 13.78
C TYR A 569 -26.96 0.18 14.63
N ALA A 570 -27.14 -0.27 15.88
CA ALA A 570 -26.04 -0.71 16.71
C ALA A 570 -25.19 -1.77 15.99
N ILE A 571 -23.87 -1.78 16.23
CA ILE A 571 -22.95 -2.68 15.52
C ILE A 571 -23.39 -4.14 15.65
N GLY A 572 -23.83 -4.55 16.85
CA GLY A 572 -24.31 -5.90 17.14
C GLY A 572 -25.76 -6.19 16.78
N ASP A 573 -26.56 -5.22 16.31
CA ASP A 573 -27.98 -5.46 15.99
C ASP A 573 -28.15 -6.04 14.57
N LEU A 574 -27.99 -7.35 14.45
CA LEU A 574 -28.04 -8.01 13.15
C LEU A 574 -29.48 -8.17 12.63
N SER A 575 -30.47 -8.34 13.50
CA SER A 575 -31.89 -8.38 13.08
C SER A 575 -32.38 -7.03 12.59
N GLY A 576 -32.00 -5.94 13.25
CA GLY A 576 -32.28 -4.59 12.75
C GLY A 576 -31.68 -4.36 11.37
N LYS A 577 -30.42 -4.80 11.14
CA LYS A 577 -29.72 -4.61 9.87
C LYS A 577 -30.21 -5.51 8.74
N TYR A 578 -30.43 -6.80 9.01
CA TYR A 578 -30.62 -7.83 7.99
C TYR A 578 -32.06 -8.38 7.93
N GLY A 579 -32.93 -7.94 8.83
CA GLY A 579 -34.26 -8.47 9.03
C GLY A 579 -34.30 -9.59 10.07
N ASN A 580 -35.47 -9.82 10.67
CA ASN A 580 -35.70 -10.89 11.62
C ASN A 580 -35.80 -12.29 10.96
N LEU A 581 -35.93 -13.31 11.81
CA LEU A 581 -36.07 -14.72 11.46
C LEU A 581 -37.50 -15.22 11.60
N ALA A 582 -38.49 -14.33 11.69
CA ALA A 582 -39.89 -14.72 11.83
C ALA A 582 -40.30 -15.62 10.66
N ASP A 583 -41.00 -16.72 11.00
CA ASP A 583 -41.49 -17.73 10.06
C ASP A 583 -40.40 -18.45 9.21
N LYS A 584 -39.12 -18.35 9.58
CA LYS A 584 -38.02 -19.06 8.91
C LYS A 584 -37.68 -20.37 9.63
N SER A 585 -37.52 -21.45 8.86
CA SER A 585 -36.98 -22.74 9.34
C SER A 585 -35.47 -22.89 9.10
N SER A 586 -34.90 -22.05 8.24
CA SER A 586 -33.47 -22.01 7.90
C SER A 586 -33.17 -20.67 7.25
N GLU A 587 -31.93 -20.19 7.38
CA GLU A 587 -31.45 -19.01 6.66
C GLU A 587 -30.09 -19.32 6.04
N VAL A 588 -29.98 -19.10 4.74
CA VAL A 588 -28.72 -19.18 3.99
C VAL A 588 -28.59 -17.91 3.16
N VAL A 589 -27.76 -16.97 3.63
CA VAL A 589 -27.59 -15.67 2.99
C VAL A 589 -26.16 -15.15 3.13
N THR A 590 -25.70 -14.46 2.09
CA THR A 590 -24.44 -13.71 2.08
C THR A 590 -24.76 -12.22 2.00
N LEU A 591 -24.21 -11.44 2.93
CA LEU A 591 -24.45 -10.00 3.07
C LEU A 591 -23.13 -9.23 3.11
N THR A 592 -23.20 -7.92 2.88
CA THR A 592 -22.06 -7.01 2.98
C THR A 592 -22.39 -5.90 3.97
N ASP A 593 -21.61 -5.76 5.04
CA ASP A 593 -21.83 -4.81 6.12
C ASP A 593 -20.62 -3.88 6.31
N PHE A 594 -20.83 -2.58 6.12
CA PHE A 594 -19.80 -1.54 6.26
C PHE A 594 -19.57 -1.13 7.73
N ASN A 595 -20.39 -1.63 8.66
CA ASN A 595 -20.45 -1.27 10.06
C ASN A 595 -20.47 -2.52 10.98
N LEU A 596 -19.78 -3.59 10.56
CA LEU A 596 -19.53 -4.79 11.36
C LEU A 596 -18.03 -5.14 11.37
N PRO A 597 -17.19 -4.33 12.02
CA PRO A 597 -15.74 -4.46 11.91
C PRO A 597 -15.22 -5.74 12.57
N LEU A 598 -14.26 -6.40 11.91
CA LEU A 598 -13.42 -7.47 12.47
C LEU A 598 -12.08 -6.94 12.97
N PHE A 599 -11.70 -5.71 12.61
CA PHE A 599 -10.50 -5.02 13.07
C PHE A 599 -10.82 -3.86 14.01
N GLY A 600 -9.88 -3.52 14.87
CA GLY A 600 -9.94 -2.29 15.64
C GLY A 600 -10.69 -2.44 16.96
N ARG A 601 -10.83 -1.32 17.67
CA ARG A 601 -11.47 -1.25 18.99
C ARG A 601 -12.89 -1.79 19.02
N ASP A 602 -13.65 -1.53 17.97
CA ASP A 602 -15.05 -1.96 17.87
C ASP A 602 -15.21 -3.36 17.26
N SER A 603 -14.10 -4.13 17.14
CA SER A 603 -14.15 -5.49 16.60
C SER A 603 -15.16 -6.36 17.35
N VAL A 604 -15.94 -7.12 16.58
CA VAL A 604 -16.91 -8.10 17.12
C VAL A 604 -16.27 -9.44 17.47
N ILE A 605 -14.99 -9.64 17.14
CA ILE A 605 -14.28 -10.88 17.47
C ILE A 605 -14.19 -11.05 18.99
N GLY A 606 -14.40 -12.29 19.43
CA GLY A 606 -14.42 -12.69 20.82
C GLY A 606 -15.78 -12.51 21.50
N ARG A 607 -16.69 -11.70 20.94
CA ARG A 607 -18.04 -11.51 21.48
C ARG A 607 -18.98 -12.67 21.12
N ALA A 608 -20.08 -12.82 21.84
CA ALA A 608 -21.07 -13.86 21.58
C ALA A 608 -22.10 -13.41 20.54
N LEU A 609 -22.28 -14.19 19.48
CA LEU A 609 -23.46 -14.10 18.61
C LEU A 609 -24.59 -14.93 19.24
N VAL A 610 -25.77 -14.34 19.40
CA VAL A 610 -26.91 -14.88 20.15
C VAL A 610 -28.17 -14.85 19.29
N PHE A 611 -28.98 -15.90 19.38
CA PHE A 611 -30.31 -16.01 18.76
C PHE A 611 -31.38 -16.05 19.85
N TYR A 612 -32.50 -15.36 19.62
CA TYR A 612 -33.60 -15.21 20.56
C TYR A 612 -34.93 -15.71 19.97
N SER A 613 -35.78 -16.22 20.84
CA SER A 613 -37.17 -16.55 20.53
C SER A 613 -38.04 -15.29 20.46
N PRO A 614 -39.29 -15.39 19.94
CA PRO A 614 -40.26 -14.30 20.03
C PRO A 614 -40.54 -13.83 21.46
N GLU A 615 -40.34 -14.70 22.45
CA GLU A 615 -40.49 -14.35 23.88
C GLU A 615 -39.24 -13.69 24.49
N GLY A 616 -38.18 -13.48 23.69
CA GLY A 616 -36.91 -12.89 24.15
C GLY A 616 -35.98 -13.86 24.88
N THR A 617 -36.30 -15.16 24.91
CA THR A 617 -35.44 -16.17 25.53
C THR A 617 -34.34 -16.65 24.58
N THR A 618 -33.15 -16.93 25.10
CA THR A 618 -32.01 -17.39 24.29
C THR A 618 -32.27 -18.78 23.70
N ILE A 619 -32.04 -18.91 22.39
CA ILE A 619 -32.13 -20.18 21.65
C ILE A 619 -30.76 -20.86 21.57
N GLY A 620 -29.71 -20.05 21.42
CA GLY A 620 -28.34 -20.53 21.32
C GLY A 620 -27.37 -19.38 21.05
N CYS A 621 -26.11 -19.61 21.40
CA CYS A 621 -25.04 -18.64 21.22
C CYS A 621 -23.68 -19.30 21.04
N SER A 622 -22.80 -18.58 20.37
CA SER A 622 -21.40 -18.95 20.17
C SER A 622 -20.54 -17.71 20.16
N ASN A 623 -19.31 -17.81 20.66
CA ASN A 623 -18.32 -16.77 20.42
C ASN A 623 -17.99 -16.69 18.93
N ILE A 624 -17.72 -15.48 18.47
CA ILE A 624 -17.14 -15.19 17.16
C ILE A 624 -15.63 -15.39 17.30
N GLU A 625 -15.11 -16.50 16.78
CA GLU A 625 -13.70 -16.85 16.92
C GLU A 625 -12.98 -16.78 15.58
N LEU A 626 -11.72 -16.31 15.59
CA LEU A 626 -10.87 -16.37 14.40
C LEU A 626 -10.68 -17.81 13.95
N LYS A 627 -10.90 -18.06 12.66
CA LYS A 627 -10.81 -19.37 12.04
C LYS A 627 -9.34 -19.72 11.78
N ASP A 628 -8.93 -20.93 12.17
CA ASP A 628 -7.59 -21.47 11.96
C ASP A 628 -6.44 -20.64 12.56
N VAL A 629 -6.73 -19.86 13.62
CA VAL A 629 -5.76 -19.04 14.35
C VAL A 629 -5.55 -19.56 15.76
N ASN A 630 -4.29 -19.81 16.13
CA ASN A 630 -3.91 -20.11 17.50
C ASN A 630 -3.86 -18.83 18.33
N MET A 631 -4.30 -18.90 19.59
CA MET A 631 -4.36 -17.75 20.50
C MET A 631 -3.44 -17.98 21.71
N THR A 632 -2.59 -17.02 22.01
CA THR A 632 -1.89 -16.90 23.28
C THR A 632 -2.83 -16.31 24.32
N THR A 633 -2.83 -16.86 25.53
CA THR A 633 -3.67 -16.37 26.64
C THR A 633 -2.78 -16.03 27.83
N ALA A 634 -2.98 -14.86 28.42
CA ALA A 634 -2.31 -14.43 29.65
C ALA A 634 -3.32 -13.98 30.70
N PHE A 635 -2.98 -14.16 31.96
CA PHE A 635 -3.87 -13.91 33.09
C PHE A 635 -3.21 -13.00 34.13
N ALA A 636 -3.96 -12.05 34.67
CA ALA A 636 -3.66 -11.42 35.95
C ALA A 636 -4.79 -11.75 36.93
N THR A 637 -4.46 -12.51 37.98
CA THR A 637 -5.43 -13.01 38.96
C THR A 637 -5.36 -12.15 40.22
N PHE A 638 -6.52 -11.69 40.66
CA PHE A 638 -6.71 -10.91 41.88
C PHE A 638 -7.44 -11.75 42.92
N ASP A 639 -6.83 -11.89 44.09
CA ASP A 639 -7.34 -12.61 45.25
C ASP A 639 -7.37 -11.73 46.52
N HIS A 640 -6.69 -10.59 46.52
CA HIS A 640 -6.67 -9.61 47.62
C HIS A 640 -6.24 -8.20 47.16
N PRO A 641 -6.82 -7.10 47.68
CA PRO A 641 -8.08 -6.99 48.42
C PRO A 641 -9.33 -7.08 47.52
N ILE A 642 -9.15 -7.24 46.20
CA ILE A 642 -10.23 -7.47 45.23
C ILE A 642 -10.11 -8.89 44.68
N GLN A 643 -11.20 -9.39 44.09
CA GLN A 643 -11.30 -10.75 43.59
C GLN A 643 -11.64 -10.70 42.10
N GLY A 644 -10.96 -11.49 41.28
CA GLY A 644 -11.25 -11.50 39.85
C GLY A 644 -10.07 -11.90 38.97
N GLN A 645 -10.28 -11.79 37.67
CA GLN A 645 -9.26 -12.10 36.69
C GLN A 645 -9.36 -11.18 35.48
N PHE A 646 -8.19 -10.75 35.02
CA PHE A 646 -8.00 -10.08 33.75
C PHE A 646 -7.40 -11.11 32.81
N ILE A 647 -8.07 -11.36 31.69
CA ILE A 647 -7.71 -12.34 30.69
C ILE A 647 -7.35 -11.59 29.41
N PHE A 648 -6.13 -11.76 28.95
CA PHE A 648 -5.64 -11.18 27.70
C PHE A 648 -5.51 -12.30 26.67
N ARG A 649 -6.04 -12.10 25.46
CA ARG A 649 -5.90 -13.04 24.34
C ARG A 649 -5.44 -12.32 23.09
N GLN A 650 -4.41 -12.85 22.44
CA GLN A 650 -3.89 -12.34 21.17
C GLN A 650 -3.48 -13.52 20.29
N PRO A 651 -3.60 -13.44 18.95
CA PRO A 651 -3.05 -14.46 18.06
C PRO A 651 -1.58 -14.76 18.36
N THR A 652 -1.24 -16.05 18.42
CA THR A 652 0.12 -16.52 18.69
C THR A 652 1.08 -16.03 17.61
N ASP A 653 2.27 -15.59 18.02
CA ASP A 653 3.33 -15.06 17.14
C ASP A 653 2.94 -13.83 16.29
N ASN A 654 1.86 -13.11 16.66
CA ASN A 654 1.46 -11.87 16.00
C ASN A 654 1.17 -10.75 17.02
N CYS A 655 2.26 -10.13 17.51
CA CYS A 655 2.20 -9.05 18.52
C CYS A 655 1.45 -7.80 18.07
N SER A 656 1.29 -7.61 16.76
CA SER A 656 0.62 -6.44 16.17
C SER A 656 -0.88 -6.60 16.00
N SER A 657 -1.41 -7.81 16.23
CA SER A 657 -2.84 -8.05 16.19
C SER A 657 -3.53 -7.51 17.44
N ASP A 658 -4.84 -7.27 17.34
CA ASP A 658 -5.65 -6.82 18.46
C ASP A 658 -5.55 -7.80 19.65
N THR A 659 -5.43 -7.25 20.85
CA THR A 659 -5.49 -7.96 22.12
C THR A 659 -6.87 -7.81 22.72
N TYR A 660 -7.56 -8.94 22.87
CA TYR A 660 -8.87 -9.02 23.51
C TYR A 660 -8.68 -9.13 25.02
N VAL A 661 -9.27 -8.19 25.76
CA VAL A 661 -9.17 -8.11 27.22
C VAL A 661 -10.52 -8.38 27.83
N TYR A 662 -10.63 -9.49 28.53
CA TYR A 662 -11.81 -9.83 29.31
C TYR A 662 -11.53 -9.66 30.80
N ILE A 663 -12.40 -8.94 31.50
CA ILE A 663 -12.24 -8.63 32.92
C ILE A 663 -13.46 -9.11 33.65
N GLU A 664 -13.23 -9.87 34.71
CA GLU A 664 -14.20 -10.12 35.76
C GLU A 664 -13.62 -9.65 37.08
N ILE A 665 -14.37 -8.84 37.82
CA ILE A 665 -13.86 -8.26 39.06
C ILE A 665 -14.97 -7.98 40.07
N SER A 666 -14.66 -8.21 41.33
CA SER A 666 -15.49 -7.86 42.48
C SER A 666 -14.62 -7.50 43.67
N LYS A 667 -15.25 -7.02 44.74
CA LYS A 667 -14.61 -6.84 46.04
C LYS A 667 -15.32 -7.64 47.13
N PRO A 668 -14.62 -8.04 48.19
CA PRO A 668 -15.27 -8.51 49.41
C PRO A 668 -16.24 -7.43 49.92
N GLY A 669 -17.43 -7.86 50.36
CA GLY A 669 -18.40 -6.95 50.96
C GLY A 669 -19.62 -7.70 51.49
N ASP A 670 -20.17 -7.19 52.59
CA ASP A 670 -21.47 -7.63 53.12
C ASP A 670 -22.62 -7.16 52.22
N ASP A 671 -23.86 -7.58 52.50
CA ASP A 671 -25.05 -7.27 51.68
C ASP A 671 -25.25 -5.77 51.39
N ASN A 672 -24.77 -4.89 52.28
CA ASN A 672 -24.87 -3.43 52.17
C ASN A 672 -23.66 -2.75 51.50
N ALA A 673 -22.65 -3.49 51.07
CA ALA A 673 -21.47 -2.92 50.44
C ALA A 673 -21.84 -2.29 49.09
N ALA A 674 -21.56 -0.99 48.92
CA ALA A 674 -21.83 -0.32 47.64
C ALA A 674 -20.78 -0.68 46.58
N LYS A 675 -21.19 -0.60 45.31
CA LYS A 675 -20.31 -0.59 44.14
C LYS A 675 -19.39 0.63 44.21
N THR A 676 -18.11 0.44 43.92
CA THR A 676 -17.17 1.55 43.74
C THR A 676 -16.93 1.75 42.24
N SER A 677 -16.94 3.01 41.80
CA SER A 677 -16.97 3.33 40.37
C SER A 677 -15.72 4.07 39.91
N ASN A 678 -15.53 4.10 38.59
CA ASN A 678 -14.51 4.90 37.91
C ASN A 678 -13.06 4.55 38.31
N HIS A 679 -12.76 3.25 38.47
CA HIS A 679 -11.42 2.80 38.79
C HIS A 679 -10.53 2.80 37.55
N SER A 680 -9.38 3.47 37.68
CA SER A 680 -8.31 3.41 36.70
C SER A 680 -7.56 2.09 36.84
N TRP A 681 -7.13 1.53 35.72
CA TRP A 681 -6.32 0.32 35.65
C TRP A 681 -5.19 0.51 34.64
N ARG A 682 -3.99 0.02 35.01
CA ARG A 682 -2.76 0.26 34.26
C ARG A 682 -1.83 -0.95 34.29
N LEU A 683 -1.05 -1.09 33.22
CA LEU A 683 0.08 -2.01 33.15
C LEU A 683 1.34 -1.29 33.62
N HIS A 684 2.16 -2.00 34.38
CA HIS A 684 3.33 -1.45 35.03
C HIS A 684 4.59 -2.20 34.61
N VAL A 685 5.73 -1.50 34.70
CA VAL A 685 7.01 -2.02 34.20
C VAL A 685 7.44 -3.27 34.94
N ASN A 686 7.38 -3.28 36.28
CA ASN A 686 7.99 -4.32 37.09
C ASN A 686 7.00 -5.40 37.54
N GLN A 687 7.50 -6.63 37.65
CA GLN A 687 6.82 -7.69 38.38
C GLN A 687 6.78 -7.39 39.87
N ILE A 688 5.70 -7.83 40.51
CA ILE A 688 5.51 -7.75 41.95
C ILE A 688 5.77 -9.09 42.62
N SER A 689 6.07 -9.07 43.91
CA SER A 689 6.12 -10.26 44.76
C SER A 689 4.96 -10.22 45.75
N PRO A 690 3.79 -10.79 45.42
CA PRO A 690 2.57 -10.71 46.24
C PRO A 690 2.64 -11.48 47.58
N GLY A 691 3.75 -12.17 47.85
CA GLY A 691 3.97 -13.01 49.03
C GLY A 691 3.78 -14.51 48.72
N ASN A 692 4.22 -15.37 49.64
CA ASN A 692 4.05 -16.81 49.51
C ASN A 692 2.56 -17.14 49.70
N MET A 693 1.87 -17.55 48.62
CA MET A 693 0.46 -18.01 48.54
C MET A 693 -0.58 -17.03 47.96
N ASN A 694 -0.24 -15.76 47.72
CA ASN A 694 -1.18 -14.80 47.11
C ASN A 694 -0.83 -14.54 45.63
N TRP A 695 -1.84 -14.28 44.81
CA TRP A 695 -1.67 -13.87 43.41
C TRP A 695 -1.57 -12.35 43.25
N SER A 696 -2.09 -11.59 44.21
CA SER A 696 -2.13 -10.13 44.19
C SER A 696 -1.80 -9.50 45.54
N THR A 697 -1.48 -8.20 45.53
CA THR A 697 -1.14 -7.43 46.74
C THR A 697 -1.63 -5.98 46.63
N SER A 698 -1.82 -5.31 47.77
CA SER A 698 -2.00 -3.86 47.83
C SER A 698 -0.67 -3.09 47.83
N GLU A 699 0.46 -3.77 48.00
CA GLU A 699 1.80 -3.16 48.03
C GLU A 699 2.40 -3.01 46.63
N CYS A 700 1.79 -2.16 45.82
CA CYS A 700 2.11 -2.05 44.39
C CYS A 700 3.27 -1.11 44.06
N LYS A 701 4.01 -0.63 45.07
CA LYS A 701 5.16 0.26 44.88
C LYS A 701 6.26 -0.40 44.05
N SER A 702 6.46 -1.71 44.24
CA SER A 702 7.47 -2.50 43.52
C SER A 702 7.19 -2.58 42.01
N ALA A 703 5.93 -2.46 41.58
CA ALA A 703 5.56 -2.51 40.17
C ALA A 703 6.14 -1.34 39.34
N GLY A 704 6.58 -0.25 39.99
CA GLY A 704 7.19 0.89 39.29
C GLY A 704 6.19 1.71 38.47
N ASP A 705 6.67 2.45 37.48
CA ASP A 705 5.87 3.37 36.67
C ASP A 705 4.92 2.66 35.69
N PRO A 706 3.90 3.37 35.18
CA PRO A 706 3.11 2.87 34.06
C PRO A 706 4.02 2.52 32.88
N PHE A 707 3.70 1.44 32.18
CA PHE A 707 4.49 0.99 31.05
C PHE A 707 4.44 2.01 29.89
N ASN A 708 5.57 2.64 29.59
CA ASN A 708 5.68 3.72 28.60
C ASN A 708 6.93 3.56 27.70
N PRO A 709 7.03 2.47 26.90
CA PRO A 709 8.21 2.20 26.08
C PRO A 709 8.47 3.26 24.99
N TYR A 710 7.43 3.99 24.58
CA TYR A 710 7.53 5.04 23.54
C TYR A 710 7.82 6.44 24.10
N ASN A 711 8.08 6.56 25.41
CA ASN A 711 8.38 7.82 26.09
C ASN A 711 7.34 8.93 25.79
N ILE A 712 6.05 8.57 25.83
CA ILE A 712 4.94 9.51 25.69
C ILE A 712 4.99 10.49 26.87
N SER A 713 4.94 11.80 26.58
CA SER A 713 4.95 12.85 27.60
C SER A 713 3.76 12.71 28.55
N SER A 714 4.00 13.01 29.83
CA SER A 714 2.98 13.09 30.89
C SER A 714 2.59 14.54 31.24
N ASP A 715 2.88 15.50 30.36
CA ASP A 715 2.57 16.92 30.58
C ASP A 715 1.06 17.19 30.45
N CYS A 716 0.63 18.44 30.62
CA CYS A 716 -0.78 18.85 30.50
C CYS A 716 -1.43 18.51 29.15
N VAL A 717 -0.63 18.26 28.11
CA VAL A 717 -1.09 17.78 26.79
C VAL A 717 -1.62 16.35 26.88
N TYR A 718 -1.08 15.52 27.78
CA TYR A 718 -1.45 14.12 27.94
C TYR A 718 -2.92 13.94 28.31
N GLU A 719 -3.41 14.66 29.33
CA GLU A 719 -4.80 14.53 29.78
C GLU A 719 -5.82 14.96 28.72
N ARG A 720 -5.45 15.89 27.84
CA ARG A 720 -6.28 16.35 26.72
C ARG A 720 -6.25 15.35 25.56
N ASP A 721 -5.07 14.84 25.23
CA ASP A 721 -4.83 14.12 23.96
C ASP A 721 -4.85 12.60 24.12
N CYS A 722 -4.62 12.04 25.31
CA CYS A 722 -4.80 10.62 25.57
C CYS A 722 -6.29 10.33 25.79
N THR A 723 -6.94 9.83 24.74
CA THR A 723 -8.34 9.43 24.79
C THR A 723 -8.53 8.08 24.13
N GLN A 724 -9.72 7.51 24.32
CA GLN A 724 -10.18 6.31 23.63
C GLN A 724 -10.18 6.40 22.09
N TYR A 725 -10.16 7.61 21.52
CA TYR A 725 -10.12 7.87 20.07
C TYR A 725 -8.72 8.20 19.56
N THR A 726 -7.82 8.56 20.47
CA THR A 726 -6.42 8.91 20.18
C THR A 726 -5.45 8.05 21.01
N PRO A 727 -5.57 6.71 20.96
CA PRO A 727 -4.81 5.79 21.81
C PRO A 727 -3.28 5.86 21.62
N PHE A 728 -2.79 6.32 20.46
CA PHE A 728 -1.37 6.57 20.22
C PHE A 728 -0.78 7.71 21.07
N ARG A 729 -1.63 8.58 21.64
CA ARG A 729 -1.23 9.65 22.57
C ARG A 729 -1.19 9.17 24.02
N CYS A 730 -1.61 7.93 24.28
CA CYS A 730 -1.62 7.33 25.60
C CYS A 730 -0.32 6.57 25.87
N GLN A 731 0.11 6.55 27.13
CA GLN A 731 1.12 5.59 27.57
C GLN A 731 0.59 4.19 27.29
N LEU A 732 1.45 3.28 26.81
CA LEU A 732 1.01 1.95 26.37
C LEU A 732 0.32 1.17 27.50
N GLY A 733 0.77 1.37 28.74
CA GLY A 733 0.19 0.78 29.95
C GLY A 733 -1.02 1.53 30.52
N ASP A 734 -1.43 2.68 29.98
CA ASP A 734 -2.60 3.41 30.49
C ASP A 734 -3.90 2.87 29.89
N MET A 735 -4.37 1.75 30.42
CA MET A 735 -5.48 1.00 29.85
C MET A 735 -6.84 1.66 30.10
N ALA A 736 -7.02 2.33 31.23
CA ALA A 736 -8.27 3.04 31.54
C ALA A 736 -8.56 4.17 30.55
N SER A 737 -7.56 4.99 30.22
CA SER A 737 -7.73 6.09 29.27
C SER A 737 -7.98 5.59 27.83
N LYS A 738 -7.36 4.46 27.45
CA LYS A 738 -7.55 3.83 26.13
C LYS A 738 -8.88 3.10 25.97
N LEU A 739 -9.28 2.34 26.98
CA LEU A 739 -10.38 1.37 26.87
C LEU A 739 -11.62 1.75 27.68
N GLY A 740 -11.43 2.43 28.80
CA GLY A 740 -12.47 2.84 29.73
C GLY A 740 -12.13 2.49 31.18
N PHE A 741 -12.70 3.26 32.11
CA PHE A 741 -12.65 2.97 33.53
C PHE A 741 -13.56 1.78 33.86
N ILE A 742 -13.22 1.04 34.92
CA ILE A 742 -14.02 -0.09 35.38
C ILE A 742 -14.66 0.22 36.73
N ASP A 743 -15.81 -0.37 36.96
CA ASP A 743 -16.45 -0.35 38.27
C ASP A 743 -16.30 -1.70 38.96
N ILE A 744 -16.18 -1.68 40.28
CA ILE A 744 -15.94 -2.87 41.12
C ILE A 744 -17.15 -3.05 42.08
N PRO A 745 -18.10 -3.94 41.74
CA PRO A 745 -19.20 -4.28 42.64
C PRO A 745 -18.74 -5.20 43.79
N PRO A 746 -19.48 -5.26 44.91
CA PRO A 746 -19.29 -6.33 45.90
C PRO A 746 -19.60 -7.69 45.27
N TYR A 747 -18.93 -8.76 45.72
CA TYR A 747 -19.32 -10.12 45.33
C TYR A 747 -20.70 -10.46 45.91
N LYS A 748 -21.69 -10.69 45.05
CA LYS A 748 -23.03 -11.18 45.44
C LYS A 748 -23.50 -12.29 44.52
N VAL A 749 -24.33 -13.17 45.05
CA VAL A 749 -25.04 -14.19 44.27
C VAL A 749 -26.51 -13.80 44.29
N SER A 750 -27.11 -13.62 43.12
CA SER A 750 -28.54 -13.34 42.98
C SER A 750 -29.40 -14.53 43.45
N GLU A 751 -30.69 -14.30 43.68
CA GLU A 751 -31.66 -15.36 44.03
C GLU A 751 -31.73 -16.47 42.96
N GLU A 752 -31.37 -16.15 41.72
CA GLU A 752 -31.35 -17.05 40.56
C GLU A 752 -30.00 -17.77 40.38
N GLY A 753 -29.03 -17.54 41.29
CA GLY A 753 -27.72 -18.18 41.28
C GLY A 753 -26.67 -17.52 40.36
N GLU A 754 -27.02 -16.40 39.71
CA GLU A 754 -26.07 -15.61 38.91
C GLU A 754 -25.15 -14.76 39.79
N LEU A 755 -23.89 -14.66 39.39
CA LEU A 755 -22.87 -13.85 40.07
C LEU A 755 -23.00 -12.38 39.66
N ASP A 756 -23.27 -11.51 40.63
CA ASP A 756 -23.21 -10.06 40.49
C ASP A 756 -21.75 -9.61 40.66
N ILE A 757 -21.05 -9.57 39.53
CA ILE A 757 -19.64 -9.16 39.40
C ILE A 757 -19.50 -8.21 38.22
N GLY A 758 -18.46 -7.37 38.24
CA GLY A 758 -18.17 -6.47 37.12
C GLY A 758 -17.59 -7.29 35.98
N LYS A 759 -18.23 -7.25 34.80
CA LYS A 759 -17.80 -7.94 33.59
C LYS A 759 -17.54 -6.93 32.49
N TYR A 760 -16.37 -7.00 31.86
CA TYR A 760 -15.99 -6.09 30.79
C TYR A 760 -15.28 -6.84 29.67
N PHE A 761 -15.51 -6.43 28.42
CA PHE A 761 -14.80 -6.95 27.26
C PHE A 761 -14.34 -5.79 26.37
N PHE A 762 -13.01 -5.67 26.23
CA PHE A 762 -12.36 -4.62 25.46
C PHE A 762 -11.47 -5.21 24.37
N THR A 763 -11.23 -4.41 23.33
CA THR A 763 -10.27 -4.72 22.26
C THR A 763 -9.22 -3.61 22.23
N ASP A 764 -7.96 -3.94 22.52
CA ASP A 764 -6.83 -3.02 22.41
C ASP A 764 -6.03 -3.33 21.16
N THR A 765 -5.84 -2.35 20.29
CA THR A 765 -5.14 -2.51 19.00
C THR A 765 -3.63 -2.33 19.09
N PHE A 766 -3.10 -1.96 20.26
CA PHE A 766 -1.70 -1.58 20.44
C PHE A 766 -0.97 -2.35 21.53
N LEU A 767 -1.67 -3.15 22.34
CA LEU A 767 -1.08 -3.93 23.42
C LEU A 767 -0.51 -5.25 22.89
N PRO A 768 0.81 -5.43 22.75
CA PRO A 768 1.40 -6.72 22.39
C PRO A 768 1.47 -7.66 23.61
N LEU A 769 1.15 -8.94 23.42
CA LEU A 769 1.40 -10.01 24.41
C LEU A 769 2.73 -10.75 24.19
N CYS A 770 3.56 -10.28 23.27
CA CYS A 770 4.89 -10.81 23.01
C CYS A 770 5.97 -9.72 22.99
N GLY A 771 7.24 -10.15 23.06
CA GLY A 771 8.39 -9.27 23.17
C GLY A 771 8.96 -9.13 24.58
N GLN A 772 10.09 -8.43 24.70
CA GLN A 772 10.78 -8.14 25.97
C GLN A 772 10.07 -7.02 26.78
N ASN A 773 8.74 -6.95 26.68
CA ASN A 773 7.88 -5.95 27.34
C ASN A 773 7.58 -6.32 28.81
N ILE A 774 8.45 -7.14 29.41
CA ILE A 774 8.39 -7.56 30.80
C ILE A 774 9.69 -7.10 31.47
N VAL A 775 9.58 -5.96 32.17
CA VAL A 775 10.47 -5.43 33.22
C VAL A 775 11.81 -4.82 32.81
N ASN A 776 12.00 -3.53 33.12
CA ASN A 776 13.16 -3.00 33.89
C ASN A 776 13.02 -1.51 34.34
N ASN A 777 13.07 -1.33 35.67
CA ASN A 777 13.59 -0.26 36.55
C ASN A 777 13.05 1.21 36.65
N GLN A 778 12.85 1.57 37.95
CA GLN A 778 12.84 2.84 38.73
C GLN A 778 11.71 3.92 38.69
N GLU A 779 11.02 4.02 39.86
CA GLU A 779 10.36 5.16 40.60
C GLU A 779 9.45 6.19 39.89
N LEU A 780 8.16 6.42 40.27
CA LEU A 780 7.58 7.02 41.51
C LEU A 780 6.01 7.04 41.55
N SER A 781 5.44 6.53 42.66
CA SER A 781 4.17 6.86 43.40
C SER A 781 2.85 7.38 42.75
N SER A 782 1.73 6.67 43.00
CA SER A 782 0.57 7.11 43.83
C SER A 782 -0.30 5.88 44.19
N THR A 783 -1.09 5.94 45.27
CA THR A 783 -1.75 4.80 45.95
C THR A 783 -2.64 3.95 45.04
N ARG A 784 -2.29 2.67 44.89
CA ARG A 784 -2.95 1.67 44.03
C ARG A 784 -3.82 0.73 44.89
N LEU A 785 -4.98 0.32 44.36
CA LEU A 785 -5.93 -0.55 45.07
C LEU A 785 -5.43 -2.00 45.20
N SER A 786 -4.95 -2.57 44.09
CA SER A 786 -4.35 -3.91 44.03
C SER A 786 -3.49 -4.02 42.76
N CYS A 787 -2.56 -4.96 42.75
CA CYS A 787 -1.76 -5.33 41.58
C CYS A 787 -1.52 -6.83 41.56
N ALA A 788 -1.40 -7.37 40.35
CA ALA A 788 -1.15 -8.78 40.06
C ALA A 788 -0.17 -8.90 38.90
N ASN A 789 0.60 -9.99 38.86
CA ASN A 789 1.48 -10.28 37.72
C ASN A 789 0.66 -10.83 36.55
N ILE A 790 1.02 -10.44 35.33
CA ILE A 790 0.51 -11.05 34.10
C ILE A 790 1.33 -12.31 33.81
N ILE A 791 0.66 -13.45 33.71
CA ILE A 791 1.27 -14.77 33.53
C ILE A 791 0.69 -15.42 32.28
N GLU A 792 1.55 -15.80 31.35
CA GLU A 792 1.18 -16.58 30.17
C GLU A 792 0.69 -17.97 30.59
N TYR A 793 -0.46 -18.38 30.06
CA TYR A 793 -0.98 -19.72 30.25
C TYR A 793 -0.29 -20.71 29.33
N LYS A 794 0.53 -21.58 29.90
CA LYS A 794 1.14 -22.71 29.19
C LYS A 794 0.32 -23.97 29.47
N PRO A 795 -0.47 -24.48 28.52
CA PRO A 795 -1.19 -25.73 28.71
C PRO A 795 -0.17 -26.84 28.99
N ARG A 796 -0.37 -27.62 30.06
CA ARG A 796 0.49 -28.77 30.36
C ARG A 796 0.42 -29.73 29.17
N LEU A 797 1.54 -29.91 28.47
CA LEU A 797 1.70 -31.01 27.52
C LEU A 797 1.39 -32.31 28.27
N ARG A 798 0.28 -32.97 27.92
CA ARG A 798 0.07 -34.36 28.31
C ARG A 798 1.15 -35.17 27.60
N THR A 799 2.25 -35.44 28.29
CA THR A 799 3.13 -36.54 27.92
C THR A 799 2.26 -37.80 27.89
N ARG A 800 2.01 -38.32 26.69
CA ARG A 800 1.52 -39.69 26.53
C ARG A 800 2.64 -40.60 27.05
N THR A 801 2.53 -41.02 28.30
CA THR A 801 3.24 -42.20 28.83
C THR A 801 2.59 -43.46 28.30
#